data_AF-A0A2E7CIC9-F1
#
_entry.id   AF-A0A2E7CIC9-F1
#
_cell.length_a   1.000
_cell.length_b   1.000
_cell.length_c   1.000
_cell.angle_alpha   90.00
_cell.angle_beta   90.00
_cell.angle_gamma   90.00
#
_symmetry.space_group_name_H-M   'P 1'
#
loop_
_entity.id
_entity.type
_entity.pdbx_description
1 polymer ?
#
loop_
_entity_poly.entity_id
_entity_poly.type
_entity_poly.pdbx_seq_one_letter_code
_entity_poly.pdbx_strand_id
1 'polypeptide(L)'
;MLFIIALSCQNSEQRSEALQMTRLDQRIGGVKSMGQPGDYLIQNATSRFVITGKRPSMAPHTFGGGVIDADLNRQDPRFANGFGNDLLAEVFPTISMNVAWIDETNGDIKILNDGSNGGSASICTVGRAYPFISLLQIIWGVGQKLESVDLGGEGDAYLLPYSIRTDFTLAPDEAILRMKTYLIPKGDADCNTDVSESEPMPSAYDIVEGPDAGEYTLIDIALAEGYMMGDFYLQGGSLNVFTPEVGFDENGHIYEMNLAGENAFVDPIPADYIAGTGDGTSYALIAPNSRLYIPLFTSSQTAAFGAAAPLTDLDENQTYHYERWLSVGEGDVGSALEHSLKVADVQTGQINGRVLEANSGIALSDVHVFVYQKGSERPWMEWTSDVGFDLQHDGSFEGILPIGEYELQTHAKGRPSSQRVPITLTSQGISDLVLTAAQPGALNLTVVDEANRPVPSKISIFSTEGLDLRNEILGDGYIAPDFEFGQPVAVLFSAHGHAHTILPPGEYFAVASRGIEYEIDISDPFVIKQNNHQELQLQVLRTIDTEGWISADFHVLSQPSHDSGVSFKSRIISMASEGVEYFTPTDHDYISDVDPIIEELGLEYWINSSPGTEVTTIEIGHYLGFPVAVDRLKDAGGAIDWTGATPQELIDGIRDLGQVNEEDPVVFIGHPRDGILGYFDQYGLDHFKSENSDILLNGNLVNGSGLGNLSAVVTTYTANGSLINASLLAEEQFSTDVDALEILNGKRFELLRTPTTEELAEYASELAQATTEQEIQDINRSYTRQINTRTLEEQQRLIEEAATLQESPPSEEDLETAIESDYYTLSALSRGTIDDWFNLLNLGYRYVALGNSDAHGLTGVESGCPRNYVMVDRDEPLLVEDEEIAAAIKAGHVFSTYGPFLRFYAEEDPSLTMGSTVVKTDGEITLTFEVQSPLWFDAGRLELYQNGTLIDEIDFAQPNDDTLNLDLETRTYPVDKDSWFVVVLTGEDDISPIFTTTERPSIQLQDVVADALGNAESASLSILSGFLTSIPIPRSYPTLPFALSNPIWVDSDGNGILDPPGFPTWLIPPPTDNE
;
A
#
# COMPACT_ATOMS: atom_id res chain seq x y z
N MET A 1 30.14 41.78 -45.77
CA MET A 1 30.28 41.32 -44.37
C MET A 1 29.12 40.37 -44.10
N LEU A 2 29.10 39.29 -44.89
CA LEU A 2 28.37 38.04 -44.66
C LEU A 2 29.47 37.10 -44.19
N PHE A 3 29.47 36.67 -42.93
CA PHE A 3 30.17 35.49 -42.39
C PHE A 3 29.98 35.57 -40.87
N ILE A 4 29.60 34.45 -40.24
CA ILE A 4 29.34 34.24 -38.79
C ILE A 4 27.86 34.43 -38.37
N ILE A 5 26.93 33.68 -38.99
CA ILE A 5 25.69 33.18 -38.35
C ILE A 5 25.38 31.80 -38.98
N ALA A 6 26.32 30.86 -38.88
CA ALA A 6 26.18 29.54 -39.51
C ALA A 6 26.86 28.40 -38.73
N LEU A 7 27.05 28.54 -37.43
CA LEU A 7 27.63 27.50 -36.55
C LEU A 7 27.02 27.65 -35.15
N SER A 8 25.78 27.21 -34.99
CA SER A 8 25.16 26.85 -33.69
C SER A 8 23.79 26.16 -33.85
N CYS A 9 23.38 25.74 -35.05
CA CYS A 9 22.50 24.58 -35.13
C CYS A 9 23.42 23.38 -34.90
N GLN A 10 23.58 22.96 -33.64
CA GLN A 10 23.92 21.56 -33.39
C GLN A 10 22.76 20.78 -34.02
N ASN A 11 23.01 20.20 -35.19
CA ASN A 11 22.33 18.96 -35.52
C ASN A 11 22.68 18.05 -34.34
N SER A 12 21.74 17.85 -33.41
CA SER A 12 21.79 16.67 -32.55
C SER A 12 21.75 15.51 -33.52
N GLU A 13 22.90 14.92 -33.81
CA GLU A 13 22.94 13.67 -34.56
C GLU A 13 22.00 12.70 -33.83
N GLN A 14 21.01 12.16 -34.55
CA GLN A 14 20.13 11.10 -34.09
C GLN A 14 21.02 9.93 -33.68
N ARG A 15 21.42 9.91 -32.42
CA ARG A 15 22.29 8.90 -31.85
C ARG A 15 21.70 8.50 -30.51
N SER A 16 21.66 7.21 -30.26
CA SER A 16 21.60 6.69 -28.91
C SER A 16 22.91 6.98 -28.19
N GLU A 17 22.85 7.20 -26.88
CA GLU A 17 23.97 7.51 -26.01
C GLU A 17 23.80 6.76 -24.69
N ALA A 18 24.87 6.17 -24.19
CA ALA A 18 24.95 5.67 -22.83
C ALA A 18 26.12 6.31 -22.08
N LEU A 19 25.89 6.75 -20.85
CA LEU A 19 26.91 7.36 -20.00
C LEU A 19 26.65 7.05 -18.52
N GLN A 20 27.70 7.09 -17.71
CA GLN A 20 27.56 7.13 -16.26
C GLN A 20 27.34 8.59 -15.82
N MET A 21 26.29 8.82 -15.06
CA MET A 21 25.94 10.13 -14.53
C MET A 21 26.98 10.57 -13.50
N THR A 22 27.37 11.84 -13.57
CA THR A 22 28.35 12.46 -12.66
C THR A 22 27.79 13.70 -11.98
N ARG A 23 26.59 14.14 -12.39
CA ARG A 23 25.92 15.35 -11.94
C ARG A 23 24.40 15.15 -12.02
N LEU A 24 23.67 15.78 -11.10
CA LEU A 24 22.21 15.75 -11.06
C LEU A 24 21.54 16.39 -12.29
N ASP A 25 22.22 17.29 -13.01
CA ASP A 25 21.68 17.90 -14.24
C ASP A 25 21.58 16.90 -15.42
N GLN A 26 22.07 15.67 -15.24
CA GLN A 26 22.00 14.59 -16.22
C GLN A 26 20.84 13.61 -15.97
N ARG A 27 20.15 13.71 -14.83
CA ARG A 27 19.07 12.77 -14.46
C ARG A 27 17.81 12.97 -15.29
N ILE A 28 16.85 12.08 -15.09
CA ILE A 28 15.47 12.26 -15.56
C ILE A 28 14.66 12.74 -14.37
N GLY A 29 14.13 13.96 -14.39
CA GLY A 29 13.28 14.45 -13.29
C GLY A 29 11.85 13.91 -13.37
N GLY A 30 11.09 14.08 -12.30
CA GLY A 30 9.73 13.57 -12.15
C GLY A 30 9.36 13.51 -10.68
N VAL A 31 8.11 13.16 -10.37
CA VAL A 31 7.67 12.99 -8.97
C VAL A 31 8.18 11.69 -8.36
N LYS A 32 8.53 10.69 -9.19
CA LYS A 32 9.14 9.41 -8.79
C LYS A 32 10.64 9.30 -9.05
N SER A 33 11.27 10.39 -9.52
CA SER A 33 12.66 10.35 -9.95
C SER A 33 13.64 10.04 -8.81
N MET A 34 14.48 9.03 -9.02
CA MET A 34 15.50 8.53 -8.09
C MET A 34 16.93 8.56 -8.64
N GLY A 35 17.14 8.98 -9.90
CA GLY A 35 18.46 8.97 -10.53
C GLY A 35 19.53 9.86 -9.87
N GLN A 36 20.67 9.26 -9.53
CA GLN A 36 21.80 9.88 -8.82
C GLN A 36 23.12 9.83 -9.62
N PRO A 37 24.10 10.71 -9.29
CA PRO A 37 25.47 10.53 -9.77
C PRO A 37 26.02 9.15 -9.38
N GLY A 38 26.52 8.40 -10.36
CA GLY A 38 26.94 7.01 -10.22
C GLY A 38 26.06 6.03 -11.00
N ASP A 39 24.79 6.39 -11.23
CA ASP A 39 23.85 5.64 -12.05
C ASP A 39 24.12 5.85 -13.55
N TYR A 40 23.45 5.09 -14.40
CA TYR A 40 23.71 5.06 -15.83
C TYR A 40 22.51 5.56 -16.63
N LEU A 41 22.73 6.62 -17.41
CA LEU A 41 21.75 7.14 -18.35
C LEU A 41 21.93 6.44 -19.70
N ILE A 42 20.83 5.95 -20.27
CA ILE A 42 20.72 5.55 -21.68
C ILE A 42 19.60 6.32 -22.36
N GLN A 43 19.92 7.04 -23.44
CA GLN A 43 18.98 7.94 -24.09
C GLN A 43 19.17 7.98 -25.60
N ASN A 44 18.15 8.43 -26.34
CA ASN A 44 18.22 8.71 -27.77
C ASN A 44 17.39 9.97 -28.10
N ALA A 45 16.97 10.16 -29.35
CA ALA A 45 16.17 11.33 -29.74
C ALA A 45 14.72 11.30 -29.22
N THR A 46 14.19 10.15 -28.80
CA THR A 46 12.78 9.92 -28.45
C THR A 46 12.56 9.64 -26.97
N SER A 47 13.46 8.92 -26.30
CA SER A 47 13.30 8.46 -24.92
C SER A 47 14.63 8.41 -24.17
N ARG A 48 14.52 8.28 -22.84
CA ARG A 48 15.63 8.23 -21.89
C ARG A 48 15.24 7.35 -20.71
N PHE A 49 16.22 6.60 -20.20
CA PHE A 49 16.07 5.67 -19.08
C PHE A 49 17.30 5.78 -18.16
N VAL A 50 17.10 5.60 -16.85
CA VAL A 50 18.17 5.50 -15.86
C VAL A 50 18.22 4.08 -15.30
N ILE A 51 19.41 3.49 -15.32
CA ILE A 51 19.72 2.19 -14.74
C ILE A 51 20.56 2.41 -13.48
N THR A 52 20.11 1.88 -12.34
CA THR A 52 20.76 2.05 -11.04
C THR A 52 22.20 1.53 -11.07
N GLY A 53 23.11 2.29 -10.47
CA GLY A 53 24.51 1.93 -10.31
C GLY A 53 24.75 0.82 -9.29
N LYS A 54 25.97 0.76 -8.74
CA LYS A 54 26.36 -0.19 -7.69
C LYS A 54 25.93 0.29 -6.30
N ARG A 55 24.62 0.47 -6.12
CA ARG A 55 23.98 0.92 -4.89
C ARG A 55 22.56 0.33 -4.79
N PRO A 56 21.97 0.24 -3.60
CA PRO A 56 20.55 -0.06 -3.46
C PRO A 56 19.67 0.99 -4.16
N SER A 57 18.50 0.54 -4.61
CA SER A 57 17.39 1.45 -4.94
C SER A 57 16.80 1.99 -3.64
N MET A 58 16.30 3.23 -3.65
CA MET A 58 15.46 3.75 -2.55
C MET A 58 13.98 3.34 -2.75
N ALA A 59 13.70 2.51 -3.75
CA ALA A 59 12.44 1.82 -3.95
C ALA A 59 12.55 0.36 -3.43
N PRO A 60 11.59 -0.54 -3.70
CA PRO A 60 11.62 -1.89 -3.12
C PRO A 60 12.81 -2.80 -3.49
N HIS A 61 13.66 -2.43 -4.45
CA HIS A 61 14.81 -3.25 -4.83
C HIS A 61 16.06 -2.98 -3.98
N THR A 62 16.49 -3.97 -3.20
CA THR A 62 17.68 -3.87 -2.32
C THR A 62 19.03 -3.85 -3.03
N PHE A 63 19.06 -3.95 -4.37
CA PHE A 63 20.30 -4.02 -5.15
C PHE A 63 20.28 -3.09 -6.37
N GLY A 64 21.45 -2.95 -7.00
CA GLY A 64 21.62 -2.15 -8.20
C GLY A 64 21.16 -2.83 -9.49
N GLY A 65 21.21 -2.09 -10.60
CA GLY A 65 21.01 -2.63 -11.95
C GLY A 65 19.56 -2.78 -12.43
N GLY A 66 18.58 -2.25 -11.69
CA GLY A 66 17.20 -2.02 -12.14
C GLY A 66 17.04 -0.73 -12.95
N VAL A 67 15.87 -0.52 -13.57
CA VAL A 67 15.46 0.71 -14.24
C VAL A 67 14.62 1.53 -13.26
N ILE A 68 15.10 2.70 -12.86
CA ILE A 68 14.48 3.54 -11.81
C ILE A 68 13.83 4.80 -12.34
N ASP A 69 14.26 5.32 -13.49
CA ASP A 69 13.60 6.46 -14.13
C ASP A 69 13.40 6.17 -15.62
N ALA A 70 12.26 6.59 -16.17
CA ALA A 70 11.97 6.53 -17.60
C ALA A 70 11.09 7.70 -18.05
N ASP A 71 11.46 8.36 -19.15
CA ASP A 71 10.68 9.46 -19.72
C ASP A 71 10.96 9.59 -21.23
N LEU A 72 10.09 10.31 -21.91
CA LEU A 72 10.36 10.78 -23.26
C LEU A 72 11.53 11.78 -23.24
N ASN A 73 12.29 11.85 -24.33
CA ASN A 73 13.27 12.90 -24.53
C ASN A 73 12.57 14.18 -24.99
N ARG A 74 11.94 14.86 -24.03
CA ARG A 74 11.09 16.04 -24.26
C ARG A 74 11.92 17.23 -24.72
N GLN A 75 11.45 17.88 -25.78
CA GLN A 75 12.12 19.06 -26.36
C GLN A 75 11.74 20.37 -25.67
N ASP A 76 10.73 20.36 -24.80
CA ASP A 76 10.32 21.54 -24.04
C ASP A 76 11.38 21.88 -22.98
N PRO A 77 11.85 23.15 -22.91
CA PRO A 77 12.86 23.59 -21.93
C PRO A 77 12.52 23.30 -20.46
N ARG A 78 11.23 23.12 -20.12
CA ARG A 78 10.80 22.75 -18.76
C ARG A 78 11.34 21.40 -18.30
N PHE A 79 11.69 20.51 -19.24
CA PHE A 79 12.21 19.16 -18.96
C PHE A 79 13.73 19.03 -19.22
N ALA A 80 14.44 20.13 -19.43
CA ALA A 80 15.89 20.12 -19.64
C ALA A 80 16.67 20.10 -18.30
N ASN A 81 17.99 19.88 -18.34
CA ASN A 81 18.90 20.03 -17.17
C ASN A 81 18.51 19.22 -15.93
N GLY A 82 18.15 17.95 -16.10
CA GLY A 82 17.80 17.08 -14.98
C GLY A 82 16.32 17.10 -14.58
N PHE A 83 15.50 17.89 -15.27
CA PHE A 83 14.04 17.85 -15.14
C PHE A 83 13.43 16.78 -16.06
N GLY A 84 12.14 16.51 -15.90
CA GLY A 84 11.41 15.47 -16.63
C GLY A 84 10.00 15.28 -16.11
N ASN A 85 9.37 14.21 -16.57
CA ASN A 85 8.05 13.80 -16.12
C ASN A 85 8.01 12.29 -15.83
N ASP A 86 9.04 11.80 -15.15
CA ASP A 86 9.11 10.41 -14.70
C ASP A 86 8.08 10.13 -13.60
N LEU A 87 7.33 9.05 -13.80
CA LEU A 87 6.27 8.54 -12.92
C LEU A 87 6.49 7.05 -12.59
N LEU A 88 7.57 6.44 -13.08
CA LEU A 88 7.88 5.03 -12.88
C LEU A 88 8.48 4.85 -11.49
N ALA A 89 8.01 3.86 -10.72
CA ALA A 89 8.71 3.48 -9.48
C ALA A 89 9.98 2.66 -9.80
N GLU A 90 9.86 1.41 -10.27
CA GLU A 90 11.04 0.62 -10.65
C GLU A 90 10.68 -0.56 -11.56
N VAL A 91 11.60 -0.95 -12.46
CA VAL A 91 11.55 -2.25 -13.16
C VAL A 91 12.85 -3.00 -12.95
N PHE A 92 12.80 -4.21 -12.41
CA PHE A 92 14.00 -5.03 -12.26
C PHE A 92 13.80 -6.48 -12.77
N PRO A 93 14.79 -7.01 -13.51
CA PRO A 93 14.71 -8.36 -14.09
C PRO A 93 14.82 -9.43 -13.01
N THR A 94 14.09 -10.52 -13.20
CA THR A 94 14.14 -11.66 -12.30
C THR A 94 14.19 -13.02 -13.01
N ILE A 95 14.85 -13.98 -12.35
CA ILE A 95 14.82 -15.40 -12.68
C ILE A 95 14.27 -16.17 -11.48
N SER A 96 13.07 -16.71 -11.69
CA SER A 96 12.23 -17.43 -10.74
C SER A 96 11.85 -16.62 -9.49
N MET A 97 11.96 -15.28 -9.50
CA MET A 97 11.88 -14.37 -8.33
C MET A 97 13.22 -14.11 -7.60
N ASN A 98 14.36 -14.49 -8.20
CA ASN A 98 15.67 -13.98 -7.79
C ASN A 98 16.10 -12.78 -8.62
N VAL A 99 16.92 -11.93 -8.03
CA VAL A 99 17.51 -10.74 -8.62
C VAL A 99 19.03 -10.89 -8.75
N ALA A 100 19.66 -9.99 -9.50
CA ALA A 100 21.11 -9.93 -9.61
C ALA A 100 21.69 -9.21 -8.38
N TRP A 101 22.55 -9.87 -7.61
CA TRP A 101 23.24 -9.21 -6.49
C TRP A 101 24.30 -8.24 -7.01
N ILE A 102 23.96 -6.96 -7.00
CA ILE A 102 24.81 -5.87 -7.47
C ILE A 102 24.88 -4.78 -6.40
N ASP A 103 26.06 -4.60 -5.82
CA ASP A 103 26.36 -3.56 -4.84
C ASP A 103 27.81 -3.04 -5.05
N GLU A 104 28.33 -2.25 -4.10
CA GLU A 104 29.69 -1.72 -4.18
C GLU A 104 30.78 -2.80 -4.33
N THR A 105 30.54 -3.99 -3.75
CA THR A 105 31.49 -5.11 -3.67
C THR A 105 31.17 -6.27 -4.62
N ASN A 106 29.91 -6.42 -5.03
CA ASN A 106 29.39 -7.53 -5.82
C ASN A 106 28.89 -7.08 -7.20
N GLY A 107 28.82 -8.04 -8.13
CA GLY A 107 28.35 -7.81 -9.51
C GLY A 107 29.24 -6.87 -10.35
N ASP A 108 28.77 -6.55 -11.56
CA ASP A 108 29.41 -5.64 -12.50
C ASP A 108 28.34 -4.83 -13.27
N ILE A 109 28.68 -3.59 -13.60
CA ILE A 109 27.86 -2.74 -14.49
C ILE A 109 28.79 -2.07 -15.49
N LYS A 110 28.48 -2.19 -16.77
CA LYS A 110 29.36 -1.70 -17.84
C LYS A 110 28.59 -1.21 -19.05
N ILE A 111 29.00 -0.06 -19.57
CA ILE A 111 28.61 0.40 -20.91
C ILE A 111 29.32 -0.49 -21.93
N LEU A 112 28.54 -1.33 -22.62
CA LEU A 112 29.04 -2.21 -23.70
C LEU A 112 29.26 -1.44 -24.99
N ASN A 113 28.34 -0.52 -25.30
CA ASN A 113 28.44 0.41 -26.42
C ASN A 113 27.84 1.76 -26.00
N ASP A 114 28.60 2.85 -26.15
CA ASP A 114 28.15 4.20 -25.80
C ASP A 114 27.33 4.87 -26.93
N GLY A 115 27.17 4.21 -28.07
CA GLY A 115 26.46 4.73 -29.25
C GLY A 115 27.27 5.74 -30.09
N SER A 116 28.54 6.00 -29.74
CA SER A 116 29.43 6.90 -30.49
C SER A 116 29.71 6.45 -31.94
N ASN A 117 29.44 5.18 -32.24
CA ASN A 117 29.52 4.60 -33.57
C ASN A 117 28.29 4.87 -34.45
N GLY A 118 27.26 5.56 -33.93
CA GLY A 118 25.99 5.83 -34.61
C GLY A 118 25.00 4.65 -34.60
N GLY A 119 25.32 3.57 -33.88
CA GLY A 119 24.42 2.45 -33.62
C GLY A 119 23.83 2.52 -32.20
N SER A 120 23.12 1.45 -31.81
CA SER A 120 22.47 1.35 -30.50
C SER A 120 23.44 1.49 -29.33
N ALA A 121 23.03 2.21 -28.29
CA ALA A 121 23.74 2.21 -27.02
C ALA A 121 23.32 0.98 -26.19
N SER A 122 24.25 0.44 -25.40
CA SER A 122 24.00 -0.74 -24.57
C SER A 122 24.73 -0.68 -23.24
N ILE A 123 24.03 -1.05 -22.17
CA ILE A 123 24.55 -1.20 -20.80
C ILE A 123 24.29 -2.63 -20.35
N CYS A 124 25.28 -3.25 -19.73
CA CYS A 124 25.17 -4.55 -19.08
C CYS A 124 25.15 -4.36 -17.57
N THR A 125 24.28 -5.11 -16.90
CA THR A 125 24.30 -5.35 -15.45
C THR A 125 24.43 -6.86 -15.23
N VAL A 126 25.20 -7.28 -14.25
CA VAL A 126 25.36 -8.70 -13.93
C VAL A 126 25.70 -8.90 -12.46
N GLY A 127 25.08 -9.89 -11.86
CA GLY A 127 25.32 -10.29 -10.49
C GLY A 127 25.04 -11.77 -10.31
N ARG A 128 25.53 -12.33 -9.21
CA ARG A 128 25.14 -13.68 -8.82
C ARG A 128 23.66 -13.67 -8.46
N ALA A 129 22.93 -14.72 -8.82
CA ALA A 129 21.51 -14.80 -8.49
C ALA A 129 21.31 -14.83 -6.98
N TYR A 130 20.40 -13.98 -6.50
CA TYR A 130 20.13 -13.77 -5.10
C TYR A 130 18.63 -13.60 -4.88
N PRO A 131 18.04 -14.30 -3.91
CA PRO A 131 16.60 -14.19 -3.64
C PRO A 131 16.21 -12.77 -3.23
N PHE A 132 15.05 -12.32 -3.69
CA PHE A 132 14.57 -10.97 -3.42
C PHE A 132 14.11 -10.78 -1.96
N ILE A 133 13.54 -11.83 -1.36
CA ILE A 133 13.12 -11.87 0.05
C ILE A 133 13.63 -13.14 0.73
N SER A 134 13.77 -13.12 2.06
CA SER A 134 14.26 -14.25 2.85
C SER A 134 13.31 -15.44 2.80
N LEU A 135 11.98 -15.20 2.74
CA LEU A 135 10.98 -16.26 2.58
C LEU A 135 11.24 -17.15 1.35
N LEU A 136 11.70 -16.56 0.24
CA LEU A 136 12.04 -17.32 -0.96
C LEU A 136 13.21 -18.28 -0.69
N GLN A 137 14.20 -17.96 0.14
CA GLN A 137 15.29 -18.91 0.40
C GLN A 137 14.86 -20.20 1.09
N ILE A 138 13.84 -20.15 1.94
CA ILE A 138 13.26 -21.36 2.56
C ILE A 138 12.65 -22.24 1.47
N ILE A 139 11.83 -21.64 0.60
CA ILE A 139 11.12 -22.36 -0.44
C ILE A 139 12.14 -23.01 -1.42
N TRP A 140 13.27 -22.35 -1.68
CA TRP A 140 14.22 -22.78 -2.70
C TRP A 140 15.33 -23.67 -2.15
N GLY A 141 15.64 -23.57 -0.85
CA GLY A 141 16.59 -24.44 -0.16
C GLY A 141 16.15 -25.91 -0.10
N VAL A 142 14.85 -26.18 -0.28
CA VAL A 142 14.27 -27.53 -0.36
C VAL A 142 14.46 -28.16 -1.76
N GLY A 143 14.62 -27.34 -2.81
CA GLY A 143 14.71 -27.79 -4.22
C GLY A 143 16.06 -27.59 -4.92
N GLN A 144 16.80 -26.50 -4.63
CA GLN A 144 18.03 -26.12 -5.33
C GLN A 144 19.29 -26.34 -4.47
N LYS A 145 20.36 -26.85 -5.09
CA LYS A 145 21.67 -27.02 -4.43
C LYS A 145 22.36 -25.66 -4.29
N LEU A 146 22.23 -25.02 -3.13
CA LEU A 146 23.03 -23.86 -2.75
C LEU A 146 24.53 -24.22 -2.75
N GLU A 147 25.37 -23.31 -3.23
CA GLU A 147 26.84 -23.44 -3.16
C GLU A 147 27.39 -22.54 -2.05
N SER A 148 28.28 -23.06 -1.21
CA SER A 148 29.03 -22.27 -0.22
C SER A 148 30.09 -21.40 -0.91
N VAL A 149 30.06 -20.09 -0.65
CA VAL A 149 31.01 -19.10 -1.17
C VAL A 149 31.66 -18.38 0.01
N ASP A 150 32.99 -18.46 0.11
CA ASP A 150 33.77 -17.74 1.12
C ASP A 150 33.85 -16.25 0.74
N LEU A 151 33.09 -15.40 1.44
CA LEU A 151 33.06 -13.95 1.21
C LEU A 151 34.15 -13.18 1.97
N GLY A 152 35.08 -13.87 2.64
CA GLY A 152 36.27 -13.22 3.22
C GLY A 152 36.03 -12.42 4.51
N GLY A 153 34.97 -12.72 5.26
CA GLY A 153 34.68 -12.19 6.60
C GLY A 153 33.26 -12.56 7.05
N GLU A 154 33.11 -13.10 8.26
CA GLU A 154 31.86 -13.49 8.95
C GLU A 154 31.02 -14.66 8.39
N GLY A 155 31.54 -15.50 7.49
CA GLY A 155 30.93 -16.81 7.18
C GLY A 155 30.94 -17.18 5.69
N ASP A 156 30.58 -18.44 5.38
CA ASP A 156 30.31 -18.89 4.01
C ASP A 156 28.89 -18.43 3.62
N ALA A 157 28.73 -17.65 2.54
CA ALA A 157 27.43 -17.31 1.99
C ALA A 157 26.93 -18.42 1.06
N TYR A 158 25.65 -18.76 1.14
CA TYR A 158 25.04 -19.78 0.31
C TYR A 158 24.34 -19.13 -0.87
N LEU A 159 24.98 -19.17 -2.03
CA LEU A 159 24.48 -18.50 -3.23
C LEU A 159 23.95 -19.50 -4.23
N LEU A 160 23.00 -19.04 -5.04
CA LEU A 160 22.49 -19.82 -6.14
C LEU A 160 23.60 -20.06 -7.18
N PRO A 161 23.62 -21.23 -7.85
CA PRO A 161 24.73 -21.66 -8.70
C PRO A 161 24.68 -21.06 -10.12
N TYR A 162 24.11 -19.87 -10.28
CA TYR A 162 24.01 -19.18 -11.57
C TYR A 162 24.09 -17.66 -11.39
N SER A 163 24.47 -16.97 -12.45
CA SER A 163 24.48 -15.51 -12.52
C SER A 163 23.34 -15.01 -13.39
N ILE A 164 22.80 -13.85 -13.04
CA ILE A 164 21.80 -13.12 -13.81
C ILE A 164 22.51 -11.94 -14.47
N ARG A 165 22.48 -11.88 -15.80
CA ARG A 165 22.96 -10.73 -16.57
C ARG A 165 21.81 -10.11 -17.33
N THR A 166 21.73 -8.80 -17.37
CA THR A 166 20.77 -8.07 -18.22
C THR A 166 21.49 -7.05 -19.09
N ASP A 167 21.27 -7.16 -20.40
CA ASP A 167 21.74 -6.19 -21.37
C ASP A 167 20.58 -5.27 -21.77
N PHE A 168 20.68 -3.99 -21.40
CA PHE A 168 19.76 -2.92 -21.78
C PHE A 168 20.27 -2.26 -23.07
N THR A 169 19.45 -2.23 -24.12
CA THR A 169 19.83 -1.69 -25.42
C THR A 169 18.78 -0.73 -25.96
N LEU A 170 19.23 0.46 -26.38
CA LEU A 170 18.40 1.50 -26.95
C LEU A 170 18.90 1.86 -28.35
N ALA A 171 18.06 1.69 -29.37
CA ALA A 171 18.37 2.09 -30.74
C ALA A 171 18.25 3.62 -30.92
N PRO A 172 18.82 4.25 -31.96
CA PRO A 172 18.78 5.70 -32.13
C PRO A 172 17.38 6.32 -32.31
N ASP A 173 16.43 5.56 -32.86
CA ASP A 173 15.15 6.08 -33.38
C ASP A 173 13.90 5.38 -32.78
N GLU A 174 14.05 4.70 -31.65
CA GLU A 174 12.99 3.90 -31.02
C GLU A 174 12.77 4.30 -29.56
N ALA A 175 11.52 4.51 -29.13
CA ALA A 175 11.21 4.74 -27.71
C ALA A 175 11.13 3.43 -26.90
N ILE A 176 11.99 2.45 -27.22
CA ILE A 176 11.96 1.10 -26.66
C ILE A 176 13.31 0.76 -26.04
N LEU A 177 13.30 0.54 -24.73
CA LEU A 177 14.40 -0.14 -24.05
C LEU A 177 14.24 -1.65 -24.25
N ARG A 178 15.07 -2.23 -25.12
CA ARG A 178 15.17 -3.68 -25.23
C ARG A 178 15.99 -4.18 -24.06
N MET A 179 15.42 -5.04 -23.24
CA MET A 179 16.13 -5.62 -22.12
C MET A 179 16.14 -7.13 -22.27
N LYS A 180 17.36 -7.67 -22.28
CA LYS A 180 17.63 -9.07 -22.55
C LYS A 180 18.35 -9.68 -21.36
N THR A 181 17.64 -10.56 -20.65
CA THR A 181 18.13 -11.17 -19.42
C THR A 181 18.60 -12.58 -19.70
N TYR A 182 19.76 -12.92 -19.14
CA TYR A 182 20.48 -14.16 -19.37
C TYR A 182 20.58 -14.93 -18.07
N LEU A 183 20.22 -16.20 -18.14
CA LEU A 183 20.57 -17.21 -17.15
C LEU A 183 21.94 -17.79 -17.54
N ILE A 184 22.97 -17.52 -16.74
CA ILE A 184 24.32 -18.03 -16.97
C ILE A 184 24.62 -19.13 -15.92
N PRO A 185 24.59 -20.42 -16.30
CA PRO A 185 24.87 -21.50 -15.35
C PRO A 185 26.33 -21.51 -14.90
N LYS A 186 26.55 -21.78 -13.61
CA LYS A 186 27.85 -22.07 -12.97
C LYS A 186 28.92 -20.99 -13.16
N GLY A 187 29.17 -20.23 -12.09
CA GLY A 187 30.32 -19.33 -11.93
C GLY A 187 29.97 -17.85 -11.77
N ASP A 188 30.91 -17.07 -11.23
CA ASP A 188 30.80 -15.61 -11.14
C ASP A 188 30.98 -15.03 -12.55
N ALA A 189 29.90 -14.51 -13.13
CA ALA A 189 29.92 -13.86 -14.44
C ALA A 189 30.20 -12.36 -14.31
N ASP A 190 30.74 -11.76 -15.36
CA ASP A 190 30.93 -10.31 -15.47
C ASP A 190 30.39 -9.80 -16.83
N CYS A 191 30.44 -8.50 -17.06
CA CYS A 191 29.94 -7.94 -18.32
C CYS A 191 30.81 -8.27 -19.54
N ASN A 192 31.94 -8.97 -19.35
CA ASN A 192 32.78 -9.50 -20.43
C ASN A 192 32.50 -10.98 -20.72
N THR A 193 31.69 -11.66 -19.91
CA THR A 193 31.25 -13.03 -20.17
C THR A 193 30.59 -13.12 -21.55
N ASP A 194 31.00 -14.12 -22.33
CA ASP A 194 30.50 -14.30 -23.69
C ASP A 194 29.12 -14.99 -23.65
N VAL A 195 28.09 -14.26 -24.09
CA VAL A 195 26.69 -14.71 -24.17
C VAL A 195 26.21 -14.88 -25.61
N SER A 196 27.14 -14.85 -26.59
CA SER A 196 26.81 -14.89 -28.02
C SER A 196 26.22 -16.22 -28.49
N GLU A 197 26.56 -17.32 -27.81
CA GLU A 197 26.03 -18.68 -28.06
C GLU A 197 24.87 -19.03 -27.11
N SER A 198 24.16 -18.03 -26.56
CA SER A 198 22.99 -18.26 -25.72
C SER A 198 21.77 -18.68 -26.55
N GLU A 199 20.95 -19.57 -26.00
CA GLU A 199 19.72 -20.06 -26.62
C GLU A 199 18.51 -19.31 -26.02
N PRO A 200 17.43 -19.09 -26.78
CA PRO A 200 16.21 -18.52 -26.22
C PRO A 200 15.57 -19.48 -25.21
N MET A 201 15.12 -18.96 -24.08
CA MET A 201 14.30 -19.71 -23.13
C MET A 201 12.92 -20.00 -23.76
N PRO A 202 12.33 -21.19 -23.58
CA PRO A 202 10.96 -21.49 -24.00
C PRO A 202 9.93 -20.51 -23.46
N SER A 203 8.84 -20.34 -24.20
CA SER A 203 7.77 -19.41 -23.84
C SER A 203 6.99 -19.95 -22.65
N ALA A 204 6.60 -19.07 -21.72
CA ALA A 204 5.69 -19.42 -20.64
C ALA A 204 4.32 -19.92 -21.15
N TYR A 205 3.96 -19.61 -22.40
CA TYR A 205 2.79 -20.18 -23.06
C TYR A 205 2.82 -21.69 -23.08
N ASP A 206 3.98 -22.31 -23.27
CA ASP A 206 4.07 -23.77 -23.37
C ASP A 206 3.61 -24.46 -22.09
N ILE A 207 3.83 -23.81 -20.93
CA ILE A 207 3.44 -24.27 -19.59
C ILE A 207 1.98 -23.94 -19.26
N VAL A 208 1.48 -22.75 -19.61
CA VAL A 208 0.15 -22.30 -19.17
C VAL A 208 -0.98 -22.71 -20.13
N GLU A 209 -0.79 -22.44 -21.42
CA GLU A 209 -1.84 -22.59 -22.45
C GLU A 209 -1.47 -23.62 -23.54
N GLY A 210 -0.23 -24.12 -23.51
CA GLY A 210 0.41 -24.85 -24.59
C GLY A 210 0.48 -26.37 -24.40
N PRO A 211 1.46 -27.05 -25.03
CA PRO A 211 1.54 -28.50 -25.05
C PRO A 211 1.80 -29.14 -23.67
N ASP A 212 2.39 -28.41 -22.74
CA ASP A 212 2.72 -28.89 -21.39
C ASP A 212 1.70 -28.40 -20.34
N ALA A 213 0.62 -27.76 -20.80
CA ALA A 213 -0.45 -27.28 -19.94
C ALA A 213 -1.11 -28.43 -19.13
N GLY A 214 -1.14 -28.25 -17.81
CA GLY A 214 -1.62 -29.24 -16.85
C GLY A 214 -0.61 -30.33 -16.48
N GLU A 215 0.62 -30.30 -17.01
CA GLU A 215 1.73 -31.10 -16.47
C GLU A 215 2.47 -30.35 -15.33
N TYR A 216 2.62 -29.04 -15.48
CA TYR A 216 3.25 -28.13 -14.50
C TYR A 216 2.47 -26.82 -14.42
N THR A 217 2.54 -26.13 -13.30
CA THR A 217 2.15 -24.71 -13.19
C THR A 217 3.39 -23.81 -13.28
N LEU A 218 3.21 -22.51 -13.57
CA LEU A 218 4.36 -21.57 -13.54
C LEU A 218 5.01 -21.52 -12.16
N ILE A 219 4.21 -21.64 -11.10
CA ILE A 219 4.73 -21.66 -9.74
C ILE A 219 5.52 -22.95 -9.45
N ASP A 220 5.09 -24.13 -9.94
CA ASP A 220 5.90 -25.37 -9.81
C ASP A 220 7.28 -25.22 -10.47
N ILE A 221 7.31 -24.63 -11.66
CA ILE A 221 8.54 -24.33 -12.40
C ILE A 221 9.42 -23.36 -11.61
N ALA A 222 8.85 -22.28 -11.09
CA ALA A 222 9.59 -21.26 -10.35
C ALA A 222 10.21 -21.82 -9.06
N LEU A 223 9.46 -22.65 -8.33
CA LEU A 223 9.82 -23.08 -6.98
C LEU A 223 10.75 -24.28 -6.93
N ALA A 224 10.58 -25.28 -7.79
CA ALA A 224 11.29 -26.55 -7.63
C ALA A 224 11.75 -27.22 -8.93
N GLU A 225 11.12 -26.90 -10.06
CA GLU A 225 11.20 -27.77 -11.23
C GLU A 225 11.91 -27.16 -12.42
N GLY A 226 12.24 -25.87 -12.40
CA GLY A 226 12.80 -25.18 -13.55
C GLY A 226 13.29 -23.75 -13.30
N TYR A 227 13.24 -22.96 -14.37
CA TYR A 227 13.49 -21.53 -14.33
C TYR A 227 12.34 -20.79 -15.01
N MET A 228 11.85 -19.75 -14.35
CA MET A 228 10.88 -18.79 -14.89
C MET A 228 11.59 -17.44 -15.08
N MET A 229 11.40 -16.74 -16.19
CA MET A 229 12.09 -15.47 -16.47
C MET A 229 11.08 -14.35 -16.73
N GLY A 230 11.29 -13.21 -16.07
CA GLY A 230 10.36 -12.10 -16.09
C GLY A 230 10.91 -10.87 -15.38
N ASP A 231 10.01 -10.02 -14.92
CA ASP A 231 10.31 -8.76 -14.26
C ASP A 231 9.38 -8.53 -13.09
N PHE A 232 9.91 -7.95 -12.01
CA PHE A 232 9.08 -7.12 -11.14
C PHE A 232 8.92 -5.78 -11.85
N TYR A 233 7.68 -5.46 -12.19
CA TYR A 233 7.27 -4.23 -12.82
C TYR A 233 6.49 -3.38 -11.82
N LEU A 234 7.21 -2.59 -11.04
CA LEU A 234 6.64 -1.68 -10.06
C LEU A 234 6.32 -0.37 -10.76
N GLN A 235 5.10 -0.28 -11.29
CA GLN A 235 4.63 0.90 -12.01
C GLN A 235 4.54 2.12 -11.08
N GLY A 236 4.09 1.89 -9.85
CA GLY A 236 3.98 2.89 -8.80
C GLY A 236 2.61 3.58 -8.78
N GLY A 237 2.24 4.15 -7.64
CA GLY A 237 0.89 4.67 -7.37
C GLY A 237 0.47 5.88 -8.20
N SER A 238 1.38 6.48 -8.98
CA SER A 238 1.09 7.60 -9.90
C SER A 238 0.58 7.15 -11.28
N LEU A 239 0.54 5.84 -11.54
CA LEU A 239 0.05 5.27 -12.78
C LEU A 239 -1.24 4.49 -12.55
N ASN A 240 -2.19 4.65 -13.47
CA ASN A 240 -3.33 3.75 -13.58
C ASN A 240 -2.97 2.62 -14.56
N VAL A 241 -3.07 1.39 -14.09
CA VAL A 241 -2.59 0.21 -14.82
C VAL A 241 -3.64 -0.22 -15.83
N PHE A 242 -3.21 -0.64 -17.02
CA PHE A 242 -4.10 -1.15 -18.04
C PHE A 242 -3.61 -2.50 -18.52
N THR A 243 -4.49 -3.49 -18.44
CA THR A 243 -4.25 -4.83 -18.99
C THR A 243 -5.31 -5.17 -20.04
N PRO A 244 -4.93 -5.63 -21.25
CA PRO A 244 -5.89 -6.07 -22.25
C PRO A 244 -6.87 -7.09 -21.67
N GLU A 245 -8.16 -6.95 -22.01
CA GLU A 245 -9.23 -7.83 -21.50
C GLU A 245 -9.48 -7.74 -19.99
N VAL A 246 -8.79 -6.86 -19.26
CA VAL A 246 -9.09 -6.48 -17.88
C VAL A 246 -9.58 -5.02 -17.85
N GLY A 247 -8.91 -4.12 -18.59
CA GLY A 247 -9.11 -2.68 -18.51
C GLY A 247 -8.25 -2.07 -17.42
N PHE A 248 -8.76 -1.01 -16.77
CA PHE A 248 -8.13 -0.34 -15.61
C PHE A 248 -8.66 -0.86 -14.25
N ASP A 249 -9.09 -2.13 -14.19
CA ASP A 249 -9.73 -2.74 -13.02
C ASP A 249 -9.03 -4.02 -12.56
N GLU A 250 -7.75 -3.89 -12.20
CA GLU A 250 -6.94 -5.01 -11.71
C GLU A 250 -7.52 -5.58 -10.40
N ASN A 251 -7.80 -4.70 -9.45
CA ASN A 251 -8.25 -5.09 -8.12
C ASN A 251 -9.63 -5.76 -8.17
N GLY A 252 -10.57 -5.25 -8.97
CA GLY A 252 -11.86 -5.89 -9.19
C GLY A 252 -11.73 -7.23 -9.89
N HIS A 253 -10.85 -7.33 -10.88
CA HIS A 253 -10.64 -8.59 -11.59
C HIS A 253 -10.05 -9.69 -10.70
N ILE A 254 -9.05 -9.39 -9.87
CA ILE A 254 -8.51 -10.39 -8.93
C ILE A 254 -9.55 -10.75 -7.87
N TYR A 255 -10.34 -9.78 -7.40
CA TYR A 255 -11.44 -10.04 -6.48
C TYR A 255 -12.47 -11.02 -7.08
N GLU A 256 -12.86 -10.81 -8.34
CA GLU A 256 -13.74 -11.73 -9.09
C GLU A 256 -13.13 -13.14 -9.21
N MET A 257 -11.82 -13.26 -9.49
CA MET A 257 -11.12 -14.55 -9.54
C MET A 257 -11.15 -15.27 -8.19
N ASN A 258 -10.83 -14.57 -7.11
CA ASN A 258 -10.85 -15.14 -5.75
C ASN A 258 -12.25 -15.63 -5.36
N LEU A 259 -13.31 -14.87 -5.70
CA LEU A 259 -14.70 -15.29 -5.49
C LEU A 259 -15.07 -16.54 -6.30
N ALA A 260 -14.45 -16.74 -7.48
CA ALA A 260 -14.62 -17.93 -8.29
C ALA A 260 -13.78 -19.14 -7.78
N GLY A 261 -12.94 -18.95 -6.76
CA GLY A 261 -12.00 -19.95 -6.27
C GLY A 261 -10.78 -20.13 -7.17
N GLU A 262 -10.52 -19.16 -8.07
CA GLU A 262 -9.34 -19.10 -8.93
C GLU A 262 -8.23 -18.32 -8.23
N ASN A 263 -6.96 -18.70 -8.43
CA ASN A 263 -5.81 -18.03 -7.82
C ASN A 263 -4.81 -17.66 -8.92
N ALA A 264 -4.49 -16.37 -9.05
CA ALA A 264 -3.61 -15.86 -10.10
C ALA A 264 -2.20 -16.49 -10.07
N PHE A 265 -1.70 -17.00 -8.95
CA PHE A 265 -0.38 -17.67 -8.92
C PHE A 265 -0.40 -19.08 -9.54
N VAL A 266 -1.55 -19.74 -9.49
CA VAL A 266 -1.76 -21.06 -10.11
C VAL A 266 -2.21 -20.87 -11.57
N ASP A 267 -3.19 -19.98 -11.77
CA ASP A 267 -3.81 -19.63 -13.04
C ASP A 267 -3.53 -18.15 -13.39
N PRO A 268 -2.31 -17.82 -13.87
CA PRO A 268 -1.88 -16.44 -14.06
C PRO A 268 -2.61 -15.73 -15.20
N ILE A 269 -2.84 -14.43 -15.01
CA ILE A 269 -3.55 -13.60 -15.98
C ILE A 269 -2.69 -13.44 -17.24
N PRO A 270 -3.17 -13.88 -18.41
CA PRO A 270 -2.39 -13.79 -19.64
C PRO A 270 -2.63 -12.46 -20.35
N ALA A 271 -1.57 -11.73 -20.68
CA ALA A 271 -1.65 -10.39 -21.26
C ALA A 271 -0.70 -10.25 -22.46
N ASP A 272 -1.17 -9.60 -23.54
CA ASP A 272 -0.30 -9.24 -24.68
C ASP A 272 0.76 -8.22 -24.27
N TYR A 273 0.41 -7.34 -23.34
CA TYR A 273 1.23 -6.31 -22.74
C TYR A 273 0.61 -5.86 -21.41
N ILE A 274 1.38 -5.17 -20.60
CA ILE A 274 0.89 -4.44 -19.43
C ILE A 274 1.29 -2.98 -19.62
N ALA A 275 0.34 -2.05 -19.46
CA ALA A 275 0.61 -0.63 -19.58
C ALA A 275 0.30 0.12 -18.28
N GLY A 276 0.95 1.26 -18.07
CA GLY A 276 0.64 2.19 -16.99
C GLY A 276 0.48 3.59 -17.57
N THR A 277 -0.60 4.27 -17.22
CA THR A 277 -0.96 5.59 -17.75
C THR A 277 -0.94 6.63 -16.64
N GLY A 278 -0.41 7.82 -16.92
CA GLY A 278 -0.32 8.92 -15.96
C GLY A 278 -0.35 10.27 -16.66
N ASP A 279 -0.22 11.35 -15.88
CA ASP A 279 -0.26 12.71 -16.41
C ASP A 279 0.95 12.97 -17.33
N GLY A 280 0.73 12.94 -18.64
CA GLY A 280 1.72 13.29 -19.66
C GLY A 280 2.81 12.25 -19.94
N THR A 281 2.79 11.09 -19.28
CA THR A 281 3.71 9.96 -19.48
C THR A 281 2.98 8.63 -19.32
N SER A 282 3.27 7.66 -20.16
CA SER A 282 2.80 6.29 -20.03
C SER A 282 3.92 5.29 -20.32
N TYR A 283 3.73 4.05 -19.88
CA TYR A 283 4.71 2.97 -20.05
C TYR A 283 4.02 1.70 -20.52
N ALA A 284 4.72 0.85 -21.27
CA ALA A 284 4.25 -0.49 -21.57
C ALA A 284 5.37 -1.52 -21.59
N LEU A 285 5.14 -2.64 -20.90
CA LEU A 285 5.98 -3.83 -20.88
C LEU A 285 5.40 -4.90 -21.82
N ILE A 286 6.24 -5.44 -22.70
CA ILE A 286 5.80 -6.36 -23.76
C ILE A 286 6.81 -7.50 -23.94
N ALA A 287 6.31 -8.73 -24.06
CA ALA A 287 7.09 -9.90 -24.47
C ALA A 287 6.98 -10.11 -26.00
N PRO A 288 7.94 -9.69 -26.84
CA PRO A 288 7.77 -9.66 -28.29
C PRO A 288 7.59 -11.03 -28.96
N ASN A 289 7.99 -12.11 -28.28
CA ASN A 289 7.92 -13.48 -28.79
C ASN A 289 6.98 -14.38 -27.96
N SER A 290 6.14 -13.80 -27.10
CA SER A 290 5.31 -14.53 -26.14
C SER A 290 4.11 -13.67 -25.68
N ARG A 291 3.36 -14.13 -24.69
CA ARG A 291 2.51 -13.31 -23.81
C ARG A 291 3.20 -13.13 -22.46
N LEU A 292 2.78 -12.12 -21.71
CA LEU A 292 3.08 -12.00 -20.29
C LEU A 292 2.05 -12.79 -19.49
N TYR A 293 2.50 -13.46 -18.44
CA TYR A 293 1.66 -14.14 -17.46
C TYR A 293 1.90 -13.47 -16.11
N ILE A 294 0.82 -13.02 -15.49
CA ILE A 294 0.85 -12.15 -14.32
C ILE A 294 0.30 -12.93 -13.13
N PRO A 295 1.17 -13.58 -12.35
CA PRO A 295 0.73 -14.25 -11.13
C PRO A 295 0.46 -13.26 -10.00
N LEU A 296 1.27 -12.21 -9.87
CA LEU A 296 1.11 -11.16 -8.87
C LEU A 296 0.63 -9.89 -9.56
N PHE A 297 -0.57 -9.44 -9.20
CA PHE A 297 -1.13 -8.23 -9.75
C PHE A 297 -1.68 -7.30 -8.67
N THR A 298 -0.95 -6.21 -8.41
CA THR A 298 -1.43 -5.05 -7.63
C THR A 298 -0.95 -3.76 -8.30
N SER A 299 -1.58 -2.62 -7.99
CA SER A 299 -1.25 -1.32 -8.59
C SER A 299 0.18 -0.83 -8.30
N SER A 300 0.80 -1.26 -7.19
CA SER A 300 2.17 -0.89 -6.80
C SER A 300 3.18 -2.02 -6.99
N GLN A 301 2.74 -3.28 -7.00
CA GLN A 301 3.58 -4.46 -7.11
C GLN A 301 3.00 -5.46 -8.12
N THR A 302 3.58 -5.48 -9.33
CA THR A 302 3.23 -6.44 -10.38
C THR A 302 4.44 -7.28 -10.74
N ALA A 303 4.28 -8.60 -10.83
CA ALA A 303 5.30 -9.50 -11.37
C ALA A 303 4.79 -10.14 -12.67
N ALA A 304 5.56 -10.02 -13.74
CA ALA A 304 5.15 -10.49 -15.07
C ALA A 304 6.23 -11.39 -15.69
N PHE A 305 5.82 -12.56 -16.15
CA PHE A 305 6.73 -13.59 -16.68
C PHE A 305 6.36 -13.97 -18.10
N GLY A 306 7.36 -14.09 -18.99
CA GLY A 306 7.12 -14.39 -20.40
C GLY A 306 7.81 -15.66 -20.90
N ALA A 307 8.72 -16.22 -20.12
CA ALA A 307 9.47 -17.43 -20.46
C ALA A 307 9.59 -18.35 -19.23
N ALA A 308 9.49 -19.66 -19.45
CA ALA A 308 9.59 -20.66 -18.40
C ALA A 308 9.98 -22.02 -19.00
N ALA A 309 10.76 -22.82 -18.29
CA ALA A 309 11.05 -24.20 -18.69
C ALA A 309 11.46 -25.08 -17.50
N PRO A 310 11.06 -26.36 -17.49
CA PRO A 310 11.53 -27.32 -16.50
C PRO A 310 13.01 -27.68 -16.71
N LEU A 311 13.72 -28.02 -15.63
CA LEU A 311 15.12 -28.44 -15.64
C LEU A 311 15.38 -29.65 -16.54
N THR A 312 14.37 -30.51 -16.76
CA THR A 312 14.48 -31.68 -17.65
C THR A 312 14.75 -31.31 -19.10
N ASP A 313 14.36 -30.09 -19.48
CA ASP A 313 14.41 -29.60 -20.86
C ASP A 313 15.59 -28.67 -21.11
N LEU A 314 16.35 -28.36 -20.04
CA LEU A 314 17.48 -27.45 -20.07
C LEU A 314 18.81 -28.20 -19.96
N ASP A 315 19.82 -27.76 -20.71
CA ASP A 315 21.21 -28.19 -20.52
C ASP A 315 21.84 -27.35 -19.39
N GLU A 316 22.29 -28.02 -18.34
CA GLU A 316 22.88 -27.41 -17.14
C GLU A 316 24.14 -26.56 -17.39
N ASN A 317 24.72 -26.56 -18.59
CA ASN A 317 25.87 -25.71 -18.95
C ASN A 317 25.53 -24.71 -20.07
N GLN A 318 24.30 -24.69 -20.56
CA GLN A 318 23.85 -23.79 -21.62
C GLN A 318 23.36 -22.46 -21.03
N THR A 319 23.80 -21.34 -21.61
CA THR A 319 23.23 -20.03 -21.29
C THR A 319 21.91 -19.86 -22.02
N TYR A 320 20.88 -19.43 -21.28
CA TYR A 320 19.56 -19.14 -21.83
C TYR A 320 19.24 -17.65 -21.73
N HIS A 321 18.39 -17.14 -22.62
CA HIS A 321 17.97 -15.74 -22.57
C HIS A 321 16.47 -15.53 -22.79
N TYR A 322 15.96 -14.47 -22.18
CA TYR A 322 14.62 -13.94 -22.38
C TYR A 322 14.71 -12.45 -22.74
N GLU A 323 13.93 -12.02 -23.74
CA GLU A 323 13.88 -10.63 -24.19
C GLU A 323 12.48 -10.08 -24.02
N ARG A 324 12.40 -8.85 -23.50
CA ARG A 324 11.19 -8.04 -23.36
C ARG A 324 11.50 -6.57 -23.57
N TRP A 325 10.48 -5.79 -23.85
CA TRP A 325 10.58 -4.40 -24.26
C TRP A 325 9.83 -3.51 -23.26
N LEU A 326 10.51 -2.49 -22.75
CA LEU A 326 9.89 -1.40 -22.00
C LEU A 326 9.82 -0.17 -22.90
N SER A 327 8.62 0.37 -23.08
CA SER A 327 8.34 1.52 -23.94
C SER A 327 7.76 2.67 -23.15
N VAL A 328 7.96 3.90 -23.64
CA VAL A 328 7.47 5.15 -23.03
C VAL A 328 6.58 5.89 -24.03
N GLY A 329 5.42 6.37 -23.56
CA GLY A 329 4.42 7.11 -24.31
C GLY A 329 4.08 8.47 -23.68
N GLU A 330 3.00 9.07 -24.16
CA GLU A 330 2.60 10.46 -23.85
C GLU A 330 1.51 10.58 -22.76
N GLY A 331 1.08 9.47 -22.16
CA GLY A 331 0.05 9.47 -21.10
C GLY A 331 -1.11 8.51 -21.33
N ASP A 332 -1.23 7.93 -22.52
CA ASP A 332 -2.23 6.92 -22.85
C ASP A 332 -1.60 5.57 -23.24
N VAL A 333 -2.43 4.52 -23.32
CA VAL A 333 -1.94 3.17 -23.66
C VAL A 333 -1.41 3.12 -25.10
N GLY A 334 -2.14 3.73 -26.04
CA GLY A 334 -1.83 3.66 -27.46
C GLY A 334 -0.48 4.29 -27.84
N SER A 335 -0.09 5.40 -27.21
CA SER A 335 1.21 6.04 -27.43
C SER A 335 2.38 5.21 -26.90
N ALA A 336 2.21 4.53 -25.76
CA ALA A 336 3.24 3.61 -25.24
C ALA A 336 3.45 2.41 -26.18
N LEU A 337 2.36 1.85 -26.72
CA LEU A 337 2.43 0.68 -27.61
C LEU A 337 2.88 0.98 -29.04
N GLU A 338 2.70 2.21 -29.51
CA GLU A 338 2.90 2.56 -30.92
C GLU A 338 4.27 2.12 -31.44
N HIS A 339 5.34 2.38 -30.68
CA HIS A 339 6.69 2.02 -31.10
C HIS A 339 6.88 0.51 -31.19
N SER A 340 6.33 -0.24 -30.24
CA SER A 340 6.42 -1.70 -30.21
C SER A 340 5.66 -2.34 -31.38
N LEU A 341 4.48 -1.82 -31.71
CA LEU A 341 3.71 -2.24 -32.88
C LEU A 341 4.45 -1.98 -34.20
N LYS A 342 5.23 -0.88 -34.30
CA LYS A 342 6.07 -0.58 -35.48
C LYS A 342 7.21 -1.58 -35.65
N VAL A 343 7.78 -2.08 -34.55
CA VAL A 343 8.95 -2.98 -34.56
C VAL A 343 8.53 -4.45 -34.74
N ALA A 344 7.36 -4.85 -34.27
CA ALA A 344 6.88 -6.25 -34.29
C ALA A 344 6.53 -6.82 -35.69
N ASP A 345 6.78 -6.10 -36.79
CA ASP A 345 6.45 -6.48 -38.19
C ASP A 345 4.96 -6.88 -38.41
N VAL A 346 4.07 -6.41 -37.53
CA VAL A 346 2.62 -6.57 -37.68
C VAL A 346 2.12 -5.57 -38.73
N GLN A 347 1.23 -5.99 -39.62
CA GLN A 347 0.60 -5.04 -40.54
C GLN A 347 -0.34 -4.13 -39.76
N THR A 348 -0.01 -2.84 -39.72
CA THR A 348 -0.80 -1.82 -39.03
C THR A 348 -1.50 -0.87 -40.02
N GLY A 349 -2.53 -0.19 -39.53
CA GLY A 349 -3.14 0.98 -40.18
C GLY A 349 -3.11 2.17 -39.22
N GLN A 350 -3.00 3.38 -39.78
CA GLN A 350 -3.06 4.62 -38.98
C GLN A 350 -4.52 5.05 -38.76
N ILE A 351 -4.83 5.54 -37.58
CA ILE A 351 -6.11 6.19 -37.25
C ILE A 351 -5.81 7.62 -36.82
N ASN A 352 -6.57 8.56 -37.37
CA ASN A 352 -6.59 9.95 -36.90
C ASN A 352 -8.05 10.39 -36.76
N GLY A 353 -8.41 10.98 -35.63
CA GLY A 353 -9.77 11.39 -35.34
C GLY A 353 -9.86 12.54 -34.36
N ARG A 354 -11.10 12.89 -34.00
CA ARG A 354 -11.43 13.89 -32.99
C ARG A 354 -12.62 13.46 -32.16
N VAL A 355 -12.64 13.87 -30.90
CA VAL A 355 -13.78 13.75 -30.00
C VAL A 355 -14.49 15.10 -29.91
N LEU A 356 -15.77 15.11 -30.26
CA LEU A 356 -16.62 16.30 -30.17
C LEU A 356 -17.73 16.08 -29.14
N GLU A 357 -18.09 17.12 -28.39
CA GLU A 357 -19.28 17.10 -27.57
C GLU A 357 -20.55 17.03 -28.45
N ALA A 358 -21.43 16.10 -28.11
CA ALA A 358 -22.70 15.91 -28.82
C ALA A 358 -23.55 17.19 -28.80
N ASN A 359 -24.14 17.53 -29.96
CA ASN A 359 -24.98 18.70 -30.21
C ASN A 359 -24.27 20.07 -30.24
N SER A 360 -23.28 20.32 -29.39
CA SER A 360 -22.52 21.59 -29.41
C SER A 360 -21.42 21.60 -30.46
N GLY A 361 -20.82 20.43 -30.75
CA GLY A 361 -19.71 20.28 -31.68
C GLY A 361 -18.40 20.87 -31.17
N ILE A 362 -18.32 21.18 -29.87
CA ILE A 362 -17.11 21.64 -29.20
C ILE A 362 -16.12 20.48 -29.12
N ALA A 363 -14.86 20.71 -29.45
CA ALA A 363 -13.80 19.73 -29.24
C ALA A 363 -13.56 19.50 -27.75
N LEU A 364 -13.36 18.23 -27.37
CA LEU A 364 -13.10 17.85 -25.98
C LEU A 364 -11.71 17.23 -25.86
N SER A 365 -10.94 17.71 -24.90
CA SER A 365 -9.69 17.10 -24.42
C SER A 365 -9.98 16.12 -23.27
N ASP A 366 -9.01 15.26 -22.95
CA ASP A 366 -9.06 14.33 -21.82
C ASP A 366 -10.25 13.35 -21.85
N VAL A 367 -10.73 13.02 -23.05
CA VAL A 367 -11.73 11.98 -23.27
C VAL A 367 -11.02 10.71 -23.73
N HIS A 368 -11.22 9.63 -22.98
CA HIS A 368 -10.71 8.31 -23.33
C HIS A 368 -11.46 7.75 -24.54
N VAL A 369 -10.72 7.17 -25.47
CA VAL A 369 -11.18 6.47 -26.67
C VAL A 369 -10.73 5.01 -26.54
N PHE A 370 -11.60 4.20 -25.96
CA PHE A 370 -11.36 2.77 -25.79
C PHE A 370 -11.53 2.01 -27.09
N VAL A 371 -10.59 1.09 -27.34
CA VAL A 371 -10.56 0.20 -28.50
C VAL A 371 -10.90 -1.21 -28.06
N TYR A 372 -11.98 -1.76 -28.60
CA TYR A 372 -12.39 -3.14 -28.40
C TYR A 372 -12.09 -3.96 -29.64
N GLN A 373 -11.55 -5.16 -29.47
CA GLN A 373 -11.61 -6.16 -30.52
C GLN A 373 -13.08 -6.51 -30.80
N LYS A 374 -13.43 -6.77 -32.06
CA LYS A 374 -14.82 -7.00 -32.45
C LYS A 374 -15.47 -8.13 -31.63
N GLY A 375 -16.51 -7.77 -30.88
CA GLY A 375 -17.27 -8.71 -30.04
C GLY A 375 -16.65 -8.98 -28.67
N SER A 376 -15.53 -8.36 -28.31
CA SER A 376 -14.98 -8.41 -26.95
C SER A 376 -15.82 -7.58 -25.99
N GLU A 377 -15.94 -8.05 -24.75
CA GLU A 377 -16.64 -7.32 -23.69
C GLU A 377 -15.75 -6.24 -23.06
N ARG A 378 -14.44 -6.50 -22.95
CA ARG A 378 -13.45 -5.63 -22.29
C ARG A 378 -12.49 -4.97 -23.30
N PRO A 379 -11.96 -3.77 -22.99
CA PRO A 379 -11.11 -3.03 -23.91
C PRO A 379 -9.77 -3.74 -24.11
N TRP A 380 -9.20 -3.58 -25.30
CA TRP A 380 -7.87 -4.08 -25.64
C TRP A 380 -6.82 -2.98 -25.64
N MET A 381 -7.21 -1.70 -25.77
CA MET A 381 -6.31 -0.54 -25.77
C MET A 381 -7.13 0.74 -25.50
N GLU A 382 -6.45 1.84 -25.19
CA GLU A 382 -7.03 3.16 -24.97
C GLU A 382 -6.17 4.26 -25.61
N TRP A 383 -6.81 5.31 -26.12
CA TRP A 383 -6.19 6.59 -26.48
C TRP A 383 -6.88 7.72 -25.75
N THR A 384 -6.15 8.78 -25.41
CA THR A 384 -6.75 9.98 -24.83
C THR A 384 -6.78 11.10 -25.87
N SER A 385 -7.89 11.86 -25.94
CA SER A 385 -7.96 13.03 -26.82
C SER A 385 -7.09 14.17 -26.32
N ASP A 386 -6.32 14.81 -27.19
CA ASP A 386 -5.30 15.83 -26.88
C ASP A 386 -4.26 15.31 -25.85
N VAL A 387 -3.86 14.04 -25.99
CA VAL A 387 -2.92 13.35 -25.08
C VAL A 387 -1.61 14.12 -24.88
N GLY A 388 -1.06 14.00 -23.67
CA GLY A 388 0.23 14.55 -23.33
C GLY A 388 0.21 16.06 -23.20
N PHE A 389 1.24 16.72 -23.73
CA PHE A 389 1.40 18.18 -23.64
C PHE A 389 0.95 18.87 -24.94
N ASP A 390 -0.22 18.50 -25.48
CA ASP A 390 -0.75 19.15 -26.67
C ASP A 390 -1.11 20.62 -26.37
N LEU A 391 -0.60 21.52 -27.21
CA LEU A 391 -0.89 22.96 -27.13
C LEU A 391 -2.15 23.35 -27.90
N GLN A 392 -2.68 22.44 -28.73
CA GLN A 392 -3.86 22.62 -29.55
C GLN A 392 -4.98 21.70 -29.06
N HIS A 393 -5.76 22.19 -28.10
CA HIS A 393 -6.94 21.50 -27.58
C HIS A 393 -8.07 21.48 -28.64
N ASP A 394 -7.97 20.57 -29.62
CA ASP A 394 -8.93 20.40 -30.72
C ASP A 394 -9.59 19.01 -30.72
N GLY A 395 -9.42 18.29 -29.61
CA GLY A 395 -10.00 17.00 -29.29
C GLY A 395 -9.41 15.87 -30.11
N SER A 396 -8.21 16.03 -30.64
CA SER A 396 -7.60 15.09 -31.56
C SER A 396 -7.14 13.82 -30.86
N PHE A 397 -7.19 12.69 -31.57
CA PHE A 397 -6.49 11.48 -31.15
C PHE A 397 -5.91 10.81 -32.39
N GLU A 398 -4.73 10.24 -32.25
CA GLU A 398 -4.06 9.53 -33.34
C GLU A 398 -3.23 8.35 -32.85
N GLY A 399 -3.00 7.40 -33.74
CA GLY A 399 -2.16 6.26 -33.44
C GLY A 399 -2.23 5.18 -34.51
N ILE A 400 -1.67 4.02 -34.19
CA ILE A 400 -1.69 2.85 -35.06
C ILE A 400 -2.32 1.66 -34.36
N LEU A 401 -2.93 0.78 -35.14
CA LEU A 401 -3.49 -0.49 -34.70
C LEU A 401 -3.17 -1.57 -35.72
N PRO A 402 -3.09 -2.85 -35.31
CA PRO A 402 -3.11 -3.96 -36.26
C PRO A 402 -4.31 -3.88 -37.21
N ILE A 403 -4.14 -4.32 -38.46
CA ILE A 403 -5.25 -4.38 -39.42
C ILE A 403 -6.31 -5.37 -38.91
N GLY A 404 -7.56 -4.93 -38.79
CA GLY A 404 -8.62 -5.72 -38.19
C GLY A 404 -9.98 -5.04 -38.11
N GLU A 405 -10.92 -5.70 -37.46
CA GLU A 405 -12.22 -5.12 -37.11
C GLU A 405 -12.25 -4.78 -35.61
N TYR A 406 -12.65 -3.55 -35.30
CA TYR A 406 -12.68 -3.02 -33.93
C TYR A 406 -13.97 -2.28 -33.66
N GLU A 407 -14.24 -2.00 -32.39
CA GLU A 407 -15.28 -1.08 -31.95
C GLU A 407 -14.66 -0.01 -31.06
N LEU A 408 -15.02 1.26 -31.27
CA LEU A 408 -14.51 2.39 -30.48
C LEU A 408 -15.58 2.94 -29.55
N GLN A 409 -15.22 3.29 -28.33
CA GLN A 409 -16.10 3.92 -27.35
C GLN A 409 -15.42 5.13 -26.72
N THR A 410 -16.12 6.26 -26.63
CA THR A 410 -15.64 7.40 -25.86
C THR A 410 -16.18 7.35 -24.44
N HIS A 411 -15.33 7.60 -23.46
CA HIS A 411 -15.68 7.68 -22.06
C HIS A 411 -14.92 8.82 -21.37
N ALA A 412 -15.58 9.50 -20.44
CA ALA A 412 -14.96 10.50 -19.58
C ALA A 412 -15.78 10.61 -18.30
N LYS A 413 -15.11 10.74 -17.16
CA LYS A 413 -15.73 10.85 -15.85
C LYS A 413 -16.84 11.91 -15.82
N GLY A 414 -17.99 11.55 -15.24
CA GLY A 414 -19.16 12.44 -15.15
C GLY A 414 -19.95 12.60 -16.47
N ARG A 415 -19.57 11.89 -17.54
CA ARG A 415 -20.32 11.82 -18.80
C ARG A 415 -20.79 10.38 -19.07
N PRO A 416 -21.99 10.18 -19.64
CA PRO A 416 -22.36 8.86 -20.13
C PRO A 416 -21.39 8.38 -21.23
N SER A 417 -20.94 7.14 -21.14
CA SER A 417 -20.16 6.50 -22.20
C SER A 417 -20.95 6.46 -23.52
N SER A 418 -20.25 6.63 -24.64
CA SER A 418 -20.89 6.55 -25.95
C SER A 418 -21.33 5.13 -26.29
N GLN A 419 -22.18 5.00 -27.30
CA GLN A 419 -22.35 3.71 -27.98
C GLN A 419 -21.05 3.33 -28.69
N ARG A 420 -20.80 2.03 -28.80
CA ARG A 420 -19.66 1.48 -29.54
C ARG A 420 -19.83 1.71 -31.05
N VAL A 421 -18.78 2.25 -31.68
CA VAL A 421 -18.74 2.56 -33.11
C VAL A 421 -17.87 1.53 -33.83
N PRO A 422 -18.44 0.65 -34.67
CA PRO A 422 -17.65 -0.35 -35.38
C PRO A 422 -16.81 0.28 -36.49
N ILE A 423 -15.55 -0.14 -36.57
CA ILE A 423 -14.60 0.27 -37.61
C ILE A 423 -13.93 -0.95 -38.24
N THR A 424 -13.51 -0.80 -39.50
CA THR A 424 -12.66 -1.76 -40.19
C THR A 424 -11.38 -1.04 -40.57
N LEU A 425 -10.28 -1.38 -39.91
CA LEU A 425 -8.99 -0.80 -40.19
C LEU A 425 -8.29 -1.59 -41.30
N THR A 426 -7.69 -0.89 -42.25
CA THR A 426 -6.91 -1.48 -43.34
C THR A 426 -5.58 -0.73 -43.46
N SER A 427 -4.68 -1.19 -44.33
CA SER A 427 -3.41 -0.51 -44.60
C SER A 427 -3.56 0.91 -45.20
N GLN A 428 -4.76 1.31 -45.62
CA GLN A 428 -5.04 2.69 -46.03
C GLN A 428 -5.26 3.64 -44.84
N GLY A 429 -5.44 3.11 -43.63
CA GLY A 429 -5.79 3.88 -42.44
C GLY A 429 -7.19 4.50 -42.48
N ILE A 430 -7.53 5.21 -41.41
CA ILE A 430 -8.74 6.03 -41.26
C ILE A 430 -8.29 7.44 -40.89
N SER A 431 -8.83 8.45 -41.56
CA SER A 431 -8.56 9.87 -41.28
C SER A 431 -9.88 10.62 -41.08
N ASP A 432 -9.83 11.70 -40.30
CA ASP A 432 -10.98 12.53 -39.95
C ASP A 432 -12.14 11.75 -39.29
N LEU A 433 -11.81 10.73 -38.48
CA LEU A 433 -12.82 10.01 -37.70
C LEU A 433 -13.40 10.96 -36.64
N VAL A 434 -14.73 11.08 -36.57
CA VAL A 434 -15.40 11.90 -35.56
C VAL A 434 -16.14 10.99 -34.61
N LEU A 435 -15.72 10.99 -33.34
CA LEU A 435 -16.42 10.38 -32.24
C LEU A 435 -17.13 11.46 -31.41
N THR A 436 -18.14 11.07 -30.64
CA THR A 436 -18.92 12.02 -29.85
C THR A 436 -19.07 11.59 -28.41
N ALA A 437 -18.76 12.48 -27.47
CA ALA A 437 -19.08 12.31 -26.05
C ALA A 437 -20.41 13.01 -25.71
N ALA A 438 -21.18 12.41 -24.79
CA ALA A 438 -22.44 13.00 -24.34
C ALA A 438 -22.19 14.30 -23.55
N GLN A 439 -23.16 15.23 -23.62
CA GLN A 439 -23.10 16.50 -22.90
C GLN A 439 -23.66 16.32 -21.47
N PRO A 440 -22.91 16.64 -20.42
CA PRO A 440 -23.36 16.52 -19.03
C PRO A 440 -24.20 17.74 -18.61
N GLY A 441 -24.69 17.72 -17.38
CA GLY A 441 -25.00 18.93 -16.62
C GLY A 441 -23.88 19.27 -15.65
N ALA A 442 -23.94 20.45 -15.04
CA ALA A 442 -22.96 20.95 -14.09
C ALA A 442 -23.61 21.17 -12.71
N LEU A 443 -22.86 20.89 -11.65
CA LEU A 443 -23.21 21.14 -10.27
C LEU A 443 -22.13 22.03 -9.63
N ASN A 444 -22.57 23.14 -9.04
CA ASN A 444 -21.76 24.00 -8.20
C ASN A 444 -22.26 23.85 -6.76
N LEU A 445 -21.34 23.60 -5.84
CA LEU A 445 -21.59 23.35 -4.43
C LEU A 445 -20.91 24.42 -3.59
N THR A 446 -21.59 24.91 -2.56
CA THR A 446 -21.00 25.73 -1.50
C THR A 446 -21.27 25.09 -0.15
N VAL A 447 -20.24 24.84 0.65
CA VAL A 447 -20.35 24.33 2.02
C VAL A 447 -19.93 25.43 2.99
N VAL A 448 -20.75 25.69 4.01
CA VAL A 448 -20.52 26.74 5.01
C VAL A 448 -20.65 26.25 6.44
N ASP A 449 -20.08 26.99 7.39
CA ASP A 449 -20.24 26.78 8.83
C ASP A 449 -21.52 27.43 9.41
N GLU A 450 -21.70 27.37 10.73
CA GLU A 450 -22.78 28.00 11.48
C GLU A 450 -22.82 29.54 11.34
N ALA A 451 -21.68 30.16 11.03
CA ALA A 451 -21.53 31.58 10.78
C ALA A 451 -21.71 31.97 9.30
N ASN A 452 -22.07 31.01 8.42
CA ASN A 452 -22.16 31.16 6.96
C ASN A 452 -20.82 31.51 6.29
N ARG A 453 -19.70 31.10 6.86
CA ARG A 453 -18.37 31.21 6.24
C ARG A 453 -18.08 29.93 5.46
N PRO A 454 -17.53 30.00 4.25
CA PRO A 454 -17.08 28.82 3.53
C PRO A 454 -15.98 28.07 4.30
N VAL A 455 -16.07 26.75 4.35
CA VAL A 455 -15.13 25.89 5.10
C VAL A 455 -14.64 24.72 4.25
N PRO A 456 -13.41 24.21 4.47
CA PRO A 456 -12.98 23.01 3.78
C PRO A 456 -13.88 21.82 4.13
N SER A 457 -14.24 20.99 3.16
CA SER A 457 -15.24 19.94 3.32
C SER A 457 -15.15 18.86 2.25
N LYS A 458 -15.51 17.63 2.61
CA LYS A 458 -15.80 16.55 1.67
C LYS A 458 -17.27 16.60 1.25
N ILE A 459 -17.55 16.32 -0.02
CA ILE A 459 -18.90 16.18 -0.56
C ILE A 459 -19.01 14.86 -1.32
N SER A 460 -19.91 13.98 -0.88
CA SER A 460 -20.27 12.73 -1.55
C SER A 460 -21.61 12.89 -2.25
N ILE A 461 -21.71 12.43 -3.49
CA ILE A 461 -22.92 12.57 -4.33
C ILE A 461 -23.43 11.18 -4.68
N PHE A 462 -24.73 10.98 -4.54
CA PHE A 462 -25.41 9.70 -4.76
C PHE A 462 -26.57 9.86 -5.74
N SER A 463 -26.86 8.81 -6.51
CA SER A 463 -28.02 8.76 -7.40
C SER A 463 -29.25 8.27 -6.63
N THR A 464 -30.40 8.95 -6.74
CA THR A 464 -31.65 8.49 -6.12
C THR A 464 -32.24 7.25 -6.82
N GLU A 465 -31.78 6.97 -8.04
CA GLU A 465 -32.20 5.82 -8.84
C GLU A 465 -31.20 4.65 -8.79
N GLY A 466 -30.13 4.76 -7.98
CA GLY A 466 -29.09 3.74 -7.89
C GLY A 466 -28.30 3.57 -9.20
N LEU A 467 -28.15 4.65 -9.97
CA LEU A 467 -27.35 4.63 -11.20
C LEU A 467 -25.87 4.41 -10.83
N ASP A 468 -25.31 3.30 -11.30
CA ASP A 468 -23.86 3.14 -11.35
C ASP A 468 -23.31 3.90 -12.56
N LEU A 469 -22.53 4.94 -12.26
CA LEU A 469 -21.98 5.87 -13.23
C LEU A 469 -20.45 5.79 -13.31
N ARG A 470 -19.84 5.02 -12.43
CA ARG A 470 -18.40 4.79 -12.42
C ARG A 470 -18.14 3.48 -13.12
N ASN A 471 -17.09 3.44 -13.93
CA ASN A 471 -16.66 2.20 -14.55
C ASN A 471 -15.15 2.05 -14.41
N GLU A 472 -14.75 1.17 -13.50
CA GLU A 472 -13.33 0.90 -13.19
C GLU A 472 -12.58 0.38 -14.41
N ILE A 473 -13.22 -0.50 -15.21
CA ILE A 473 -12.65 -1.00 -16.47
C ILE A 473 -12.27 0.17 -17.40
N LEU A 474 -12.97 1.31 -17.29
CA LEU A 474 -12.75 2.53 -18.07
C LEU A 474 -11.96 3.62 -17.33
N GLY A 475 -11.43 3.33 -16.13
CA GLY A 475 -10.53 4.22 -15.39
C GLY A 475 -11.19 5.19 -14.41
N ASP A 476 -12.49 5.04 -14.10
CA ASP A 476 -13.16 5.97 -13.17
C ASP A 476 -12.69 5.83 -11.71
N GLY A 477 -12.04 4.73 -11.34
CA GLY A 477 -11.59 4.35 -9.99
C GLY A 477 -12.71 3.80 -9.10
N TYR A 478 -12.39 2.86 -8.20
CA TYR A 478 -13.35 2.30 -7.24
C TYR A 478 -13.66 3.27 -6.10
N ILE A 479 -14.91 3.27 -5.64
CA ILE A 479 -15.30 3.82 -4.34
C ILE A 479 -16.23 2.77 -3.74
N ALA A 480 -16.00 2.36 -2.50
CA ALA A 480 -16.87 1.41 -1.85
C ALA A 480 -18.28 2.02 -1.67
N PRO A 481 -19.35 1.22 -1.80
CA PRO A 481 -20.69 1.66 -1.52
C PRO A 481 -20.87 1.96 -0.04
N ASP A 482 -21.76 2.91 0.20
CA ASP A 482 -22.33 3.13 1.51
C ASP A 482 -23.51 2.16 1.74
N PHE A 483 -23.64 1.61 2.95
CA PHE A 483 -24.71 0.66 3.26
C PHE A 483 -26.12 1.27 3.22
N GLU A 484 -26.26 2.56 3.54
CA GLU A 484 -27.53 3.29 3.53
C GLU A 484 -27.76 4.00 2.18
N PHE A 485 -26.74 4.67 1.66
CA PHE A 485 -26.82 5.55 0.49
C PHE A 485 -26.47 4.87 -0.84
N GLY A 486 -25.87 3.69 -0.81
CA GLY A 486 -25.42 2.94 -1.98
C GLY A 486 -24.14 3.51 -2.60
N GLN A 487 -23.94 3.28 -3.89
CA GLN A 487 -22.70 3.66 -4.58
C GLN A 487 -22.57 5.18 -4.80
N PRO A 488 -21.50 5.83 -4.30
CA PRO A 488 -21.23 7.23 -4.62
C PRO A 488 -20.90 7.40 -6.11
N VAL A 489 -21.57 8.35 -6.77
CA VAL A 489 -21.28 8.69 -8.17
C VAL A 489 -20.10 9.66 -8.28
N ALA A 490 -19.85 10.45 -7.23
CA ALA A 490 -18.70 11.34 -7.12
C ALA A 490 -18.38 11.67 -5.66
N VAL A 491 -17.10 11.81 -5.35
CA VAL A 491 -16.58 12.34 -4.08
C VAL A 491 -15.67 13.52 -4.42
N LEU A 492 -15.88 14.65 -3.74
CA LEU A 492 -15.20 15.92 -3.99
C LEU A 492 -14.60 16.43 -2.68
N PHE A 493 -13.41 17.00 -2.74
CA PHE A 493 -12.78 17.69 -1.62
C PHE A 493 -12.64 19.16 -1.95
N SER A 494 -13.06 20.04 -1.03
CA SER A 494 -13.00 21.48 -1.23
C SER A 494 -12.09 22.13 -0.21
N ALA A 495 -11.09 22.89 -0.68
CA ALA A 495 -10.21 23.67 0.20
C ALA A 495 -10.91 24.88 0.85
N HIS A 496 -11.94 25.42 0.21
CA HIS A 496 -12.52 26.72 0.59
C HIS A 496 -14.05 26.70 0.59
N GLY A 497 -14.66 25.52 0.76
CA GLY A 497 -16.11 25.36 0.78
C GLY A 497 -16.81 25.63 -0.55
N HIS A 498 -16.09 25.54 -1.67
CA HIS A 498 -16.64 25.61 -3.03
C HIS A 498 -16.17 24.40 -3.85
N ALA A 499 -17.09 23.68 -4.47
CA ALA A 499 -16.75 22.57 -5.36
C ALA A 499 -17.55 22.64 -6.66
N HIS A 500 -16.99 22.05 -7.71
CA HIS A 500 -17.60 21.97 -9.02
C HIS A 500 -17.45 20.55 -9.55
N THR A 501 -18.51 20.02 -10.16
CA THR A 501 -18.45 18.76 -10.88
C THR A 501 -19.43 18.73 -12.05
N ILE A 502 -19.21 17.80 -12.97
CA ILE A 502 -20.15 17.47 -14.03
C ILE A 502 -20.77 16.11 -13.75
N LEU A 503 -22.08 15.99 -14.04
CA LEU A 503 -22.84 14.78 -13.83
C LEU A 503 -23.74 14.52 -15.04
N PRO A 504 -24.04 13.25 -15.35
CA PRO A 504 -25.02 12.94 -16.37
C PRO A 504 -26.42 13.44 -15.94
N PRO A 505 -27.36 13.57 -16.89
CA PRO A 505 -28.75 13.87 -16.54
C PRO A 505 -29.34 12.78 -15.64
N GLY A 506 -29.87 13.18 -14.49
CA GLY A 506 -30.36 12.27 -13.45
C GLY A 506 -30.87 13.02 -12.24
N GLU A 507 -31.36 12.29 -11.24
CA GLU A 507 -31.74 12.80 -9.93
C GLU A 507 -30.75 12.31 -8.87
N TYR A 508 -30.32 13.21 -7.99
CA TYR A 508 -29.21 13.01 -7.06
C TYR A 508 -29.52 13.65 -5.72
N PHE A 509 -28.77 13.23 -4.70
CA PHE A 509 -28.59 13.99 -3.46
C PHE A 509 -27.09 14.04 -3.12
N ALA A 510 -26.72 14.99 -2.27
CA ALA A 510 -25.35 15.20 -1.82
C ALA A 510 -25.28 15.25 -0.29
N VAL A 511 -24.21 14.68 0.25
CA VAL A 511 -23.84 14.66 1.66
C VAL A 511 -22.57 15.49 1.83
N ALA A 512 -22.58 16.50 2.69
CA ALA A 512 -21.40 17.29 3.06
C ALA A 512 -20.90 16.90 4.46
N SER A 513 -19.58 16.84 4.61
CA SER A 513 -18.90 16.48 5.85
C SER A 513 -17.59 17.28 6.04
N ARG A 514 -17.20 17.48 7.30
CA ARG A 514 -15.87 17.95 7.72
C ARG A 514 -15.19 16.97 8.71
N GLY A 515 -15.58 15.70 8.67
CA GLY A 515 -15.10 14.67 9.59
C GLY A 515 -15.88 14.58 10.90
N ILE A 516 -15.31 13.83 11.85
CA ILE A 516 -15.99 13.30 13.05
C ILE A 516 -16.27 14.31 14.16
N GLU A 517 -15.83 15.56 14.04
CA GLU A 517 -16.18 16.65 14.97
C GLU A 517 -17.46 17.42 14.56
N TYR A 518 -17.96 17.14 13.35
CA TYR A 518 -19.01 17.93 12.70
C TYR A 518 -20.25 17.08 12.42
N GLU A 519 -21.41 17.73 12.46
CA GLU A 519 -22.63 17.19 11.87
C GLU A 519 -22.52 17.17 10.33
N ILE A 520 -23.08 16.12 9.72
CA ILE A 520 -23.26 16.03 8.28
C ILE A 520 -24.54 16.75 7.83
N ASP A 521 -24.55 17.21 6.59
CA ASP A 521 -25.76 17.77 5.96
C ASP A 521 -26.09 17.02 4.67
N ILE A 522 -27.35 16.61 4.57
CA ILE A 522 -27.89 15.83 3.46
C ILE A 522 -28.90 16.71 2.73
N SER A 523 -28.62 16.99 1.46
CA SER A 523 -29.53 17.79 0.64
C SER A 523 -30.84 17.08 0.30
N ASP A 524 -31.89 17.88 0.11
CA ASP A 524 -33.07 17.42 -0.64
C ASP A 524 -32.66 16.94 -2.05
N PRO A 525 -33.31 15.91 -2.61
CA PRO A 525 -33.06 15.46 -3.97
C PRO A 525 -33.16 16.59 -5.01
N PHE A 526 -32.21 16.62 -5.94
CA PHE A 526 -32.12 17.61 -7.02
C PHE A 526 -31.89 16.95 -8.38
N VAL A 527 -32.29 17.65 -9.45
CA VAL A 527 -32.25 17.11 -10.82
C VAL A 527 -31.18 17.81 -11.64
N ILE A 528 -30.21 17.04 -12.14
CA ILE A 528 -29.26 17.48 -13.16
C ILE A 528 -29.89 17.24 -14.53
N LYS A 529 -29.87 18.27 -15.38
CA LYS A 529 -30.33 18.20 -16.76
C LYS A 529 -29.16 18.45 -17.69
N GLN A 530 -29.25 17.91 -18.91
CA GLN A 530 -28.28 18.18 -19.96
C GLN A 530 -28.11 19.70 -20.17
N ASN A 531 -26.86 20.17 -20.19
CA ASN A 531 -26.51 21.59 -20.42
C ASN A 531 -27.19 22.55 -19.42
N ASN A 532 -27.40 22.10 -18.18
CA ASN A 532 -27.90 22.93 -17.10
C ASN A 532 -26.84 23.11 -16.01
N HIS A 533 -26.91 24.24 -15.31
CA HIS A 533 -26.14 24.47 -14.10
C HIS A 533 -27.09 24.39 -12.89
N GLN A 534 -26.76 23.54 -11.94
CA GLN A 534 -27.41 23.44 -10.64
C GLN A 534 -26.49 24.06 -9.59
N GLU A 535 -27.06 24.82 -8.67
CA GLU A 535 -26.37 25.39 -7.51
C GLU A 535 -26.95 24.74 -6.26
N LEU A 536 -26.10 24.33 -5.33
CA LEU A 536 -26.49 23.76 -4.05
C LEU A 536 -25.62 24.36 -2.93
N GLN A 537 -26.24 24.68 -1.81
CA GLN A 537 -25.54 25.10 -0.60
C GLN A 537 -25.86 24.11 0.51
N LEU A 538 -24.83 23.63 1.19
CA LEU A 538 -24.87 22.72 2.33
C LEU A 538 -24.21 23.39 3.54
N GLN A 539 -24.47 22.89 4.74
CA GLN A 539 -23.93 23.44 5.98
C GLN A 539 -23.39 22.35 6.91
N VAL A 540 -22.14 22.46 7.35
CA VAL A 540 -21.57 21.58 8.39
C VAL A 540 -21.46 22.36 9.71
N LEU A 541 -21.71 21.71 10.84
CA LEU A 541 -21.74 22.35 12.16
C LEU A 541 -20.77 21.62 13.09
N ARG A 542 -19.80 22.32 13.69
CA ARG A 542 -18.94 21.71 14.74
C ARG A 542 -19.79 21.53 15.99
N THR A 543 -19.96 20.29 16.45
CA THR A 543 -20.77 19.96 17.63
C THR A 543 -20.00 19.26 18.73
N ILE A 544 -18.78 18.82 18.44
CA ILE A 544 -17.86 18.22 19.39
C ILE A 544 -16.91 19.27 19.95
N ASP A 545 -16.81 19.32 21.27
CA ASP A 545 -15.90 20.20 21.98
C ASP A 545 -14.56 19.51 22.20
N THR A 546 -13.59 19.87 21.37
CA THR A 546 -12.21 19.38 21.43
C THR A 546 -11.24 20.44 21.99
N GLU A 547 -11.73 21.43 22.76
CA GLU A 547 -10.86 22.47 23.34
C GLU A 547 -9.67 21.86 24.09
N GLY A 548 -8.45 22.31 23.72
CA GLY A 548 -7.18 21.80 24.26
C GLY A 548 -6.66 20.52 23.59
N TRP A 549 -7.14 20.21 22.39
CA TRP A 549 -6.71 19.05 21.62
C TRP A 549 -6.48 19.45 20.16
N ILE A 550 -5.60 18.72 19.49
CA ILE A 550 -5.36 18.81 18.05
C ILE A 550 -5.62 17.45 17.42
N SER A 551 -6.48 17.43 16.40
CA SER A 551 -6.76 16.25 15.58
C SER A 551 -5.61 15.99 14.60
N ALA A 552 -4.89 14.87 14.75
CA ALA A 552 -3.65 14.61 14.04
C ALA A 552 -3.52 13.21 13.41
N ASP A 553 -2.84 13.13 12.27
CA ASP A 553 -2.53 11.87 11.55
C ASP A 553 -1.03 11.80 11.22
N PHE A 554 -0.33 10.78 11.74
CA PHE A 554 1.13 10.70 11.71
C PHE A 554 1.69 9.66 10.73
N HIS A 555 0.83 9.00 9.95
CA HIS A 555 1.22 8.02 8.94
C HIS A 555 0.39 8.26 7.68
N VAL A 556 0.98 8.93 6.69
CA VAL A 556 0.28 9.22 5.44
C VAL A 556 1.22 9.38 4.26
N LEU A 557 0.77 8.87 3.12
CA LEU A 557 1.53 8.76 1.90
C LEU A 557 1.01 9.74 0.84
N SER A 558 1.94 10.28 0.07
CA SER A 558 1.75 11.21 -1.03
C SER A 558 2.59 10.79 -2.25
N GLN A 559 2.57 11.62 -3.29
CA GLN A 559 3.19 11.34 -4.59
C GLN A 559 4.68 10.93 -4.59
N PRO A 560 5.56 11.24 -3.61
CA PRO A 560 6.90 10.65 -3.60
C PRO A 560 6.90 9.16 -3.27
N SER A 561 6.03 8.70 -2.35
CA SER A 561 5.95 7.30 -1.95
C SER A 561 5.64 6.39 -3.13
N HIS A 562 6.41 5.34 -3.37
CA HIS A 562 6.30 4.52 -4.59
C HIS A 562 4.90 3.96 -4.85
N ASP A 563 4.07 3.77 -3.83
CA ASP A 563 2.71 3.22 -3.87
C ASP A 563 1.57 4.25 -3.73
N SER A 564 1.86 5.55 -3.70
CA SER A 564 0.83 6.61 -3.76
C SER A 564 1.00 7.52 -4.99
N GLY A 565 -0.13 7.94 -5.55
CA GLY A 565 -0.23 8.94 -6.62
C GLY A 565 -0.87 10.26 -6.17
N VAL A 566 -1.16 10.41 -4.88
CA VAL A 566 -1.88 11.59 -4.39
C VAL A 566 -0.93 12.77 -4.32
N SER A 567 -1.18 13.80 -5.13
CA SER A 567 -0.37 15.03 -5.05
C SER A 567 -0.44 15.65 -3.65
N PHE A 568 0.63 16.33 -3.23
CA PHE A 568 0.64 17.03 -1.94
C PHE A 568 -0.55 17.99 -1.79
N LYS A 569 -0.95 18.68 -2.87
CA LYS A 569 -2.11 19.58 -2.87
C LYS A 569 -3.39 18.81 -2.55
N SER A 570 -3.63 17.71 -3.24
CA SER A 570 -4.80 16.86 -3.01
C SER A 570 -4.81 16.30 -1.59
N ARG A 571 -3.65 15.88 -1.06
CA ARG A 571 -3.52 15.34 0.29
C ARG A 571 -3.82 16.38 1.38
N ILE A 572 -3.24 17.59 1.27
CA ILE A 572 -3.52 18.69 2.21
C ILE A 572 -5.01 19.04 2.17
N ILE A 573 -5.59 19.13 0.97
CA ILE A 573 -7.01 19.45 0.81
C ILE A 573 -7.90 18.35 1.40
N SER A 574 -7.57 17.06 1.21
CA SER A 574 -8.34 15.96 1.79
C SER A 574 -8.25 15.96 3.31
N MET A 575 -7.04 16.08 3.89
CA MET A 575 -6.85 16.18 5.34
C MET A 575 -7.65 17.33 5.96
N ALA A 576 -7.51 18.54 5.40
CA ALA A 576 -8.25 19.70 5.87
C ALA A 576 -9.78 19.54 5.69
N SER A 577 -10.22 18.83 4.65
CA SER A 577 -11.63 18.54 4.38
C SER A 577 -12.22 17.50 5.33
N GLU A 578 -11.41 16.59 5.87
CA GLU A 578 -11.79 15.59 6.88
C GLU A 578 -11.62 16.09 8.32
N GLY A 579 -11.30 17.38 8.49
CA GLY A 579 -11.10 18.00 9.80
C GLY A 579 -9.82 17.56 10.51
N VAL A 580 -8.82 17.05 9.78
CA VAL A 580 -7.48 16.83 10.34
C VAL A 580 -6.76 18.18 10.41
N GLU A 581 -6.21 18.48 11.58
CA GLU A 581 -5.63 19.76 11.97
C GLU A 581 -4.10 19.74 11.94
N TYR A 582 -3.49 18.58 12.12
CA TYR A 582 -2.05 18.41 12.02
C TYR A 582 -1.75 17.09 11.31
N PHE A 583 -0.81 17.06 10.37
CA PHE A 583 -0.39 15.78 9.80
C PHE A 583 1.08 15.75 9.45
N THR A 584 1.62 14.54 9.38
CA THR A 584 3.02 14.32 9.03
C THR A 584 3.09 13.57 7.70
N PRO A 585 3.59 14.15 6.59
CA PRO A 585 3.93 13.36 5.40
C PRO A 585 5.06 12.36 5.75
N THR A 586 4.78 11.07 5.61
CA THR A 586 5.71 9.98 5.91
C THR A 586 5.90 9.12 4.67
N ASP A 587 6.21 9.75 3.54
CA ASP A 587 6.44 9.04 2.28
C ASP A 587 7.55 7.98 2.44
N HIS A 588 7.37 6.80 1.84
CA HIS A 588 8.36 5.72 1.90
C HIS A 588 9.74 6.21 1.47
N ASP A 589 10.67 6.16 2.43
CA ASP A 589 12.08 6.50 2.25
C ASP A 589 12.30 7.87 1.57
N TYR A 590 11.41 8.84 1.80
CA TYR A 590 11.49 10.20 1.28
C TYR A 590 10.97 11.24 2.29
N ILE A 591 11.78 12.26 2.61
CA ILE A 591 11.38 13.31 3.56
C ILE A 591 10.92 14.57 2.81
N SER A 592 9.66 14.95 3.02
CA SER A 592 9.00 16.08 2.36
C SER A 592 8.66 17.20 3.34
N ASP A 593 8.84 18.45 2.90
CA ASP A 593 8.34 19.66 3.58
C ASP A 593 7.18 20.24 2.76
N VAL A 594 5.97 20.18 3.33
CA VAL A 594 4.72 20.53 2.66
C VAL A 594 4.14 21.86 3.12
N ASP A 595 4.73 22.53 4.11
CA ASP A 595 4.29 23.84 4.59
C ASP A 595 4.18 24.90 3.49
N PRO A 596 5.13 25.01 2.52
CA PRO A 596 5.00 25.97 1.43
C PRO A 596 3.75 25.75 0.57
N ILE A 597 3.24 24.51 0.52
CA ILE A 597 2.04 24.16 -0.23
C ILE A 597 0.79 24.49 0.60
N ILE A 598 0.82 24.30 1.93
CA ILE A 598 -0.24 24.76 2.83
C ILE A 598 -0.41 26.29 2.71
N GLU A 599 0.70 27.04 2.72
CA GLU A 599 0.71 28.50 2.50
C GLU A 599 0.19 28.87 1.08
N GLU A 600 0.59 28.14 0.04
CA GLU A 600 0.10 28.36 -1.34
C GLU A 600 -1.43 28.20 -1.42
N LEU A 601 -1.95 27.20 -0.72
CA LEU A 601 -3.38 26.90 -0.66
C LEU A 601 -4.14 27.84 0.29
N GLY A 602 -3.47 28.57 1.18
CA GLY A 602 -4.11 29.44 2.17
C GLY A 602 -4.91 28.66 3.22
N LEU A 603 -4.38 27.51 3.64
CA LEU A 603 -5.04 26.57 4.57
C LEU A 603 -4.44 26.58 5.98
N GLU A 604 -3.53 27.49 6.29
CA GLU A 604 -2.77 27.52 7.54
C GLU A 604 -3.68 27.69 8.79
N TYR A 605 -4.89 28.24 8.61
CA TYR A 605 -5.89 28.31 9.68
C TYR A 605 -6.52 26.95 10.03
N TRP A 606 -6.51 26.01 9.08
CA TRP A 606 -7.21 24.74 9.19
C TRP A 606 -6.29 23.55 9.41
N ILE A 607 -5.04 23.64 8.98
CA ILE A 607 -4.10 22.53 9.02
C ILE A 607 -2.67 23.02 9.16
N ASN A 608 -1.87 22.27 9.90
CA ASN A 608 -0.43 22.42 10.03
C ASN A 608 0.27 21.08 9.73
N SER A 609 1.58 21.08 9.52
CA SER A 609 2.33 19.84 9.27
C SER A 609 3.77 19.91 9.77
N SER A 610 4.35 18.73 9.97
CA SER A 610 5.79 18.59 10.15
C SER A 610 6.32 17.53 9.19
N PRO A 611 7.52 17.69 8.62
CA PRO A 611 8.19 16.60 7.93
C PRO A 611 8.30 15.36 8.82
N GLY A 612 8.06 14.19 8.23
CA GLY A 612 8.29 12.88 8.83
C GLY A 612 8.93 11.93 7.83
N THR A 613 9.11 10.70 8.28
CA THR A 613 9.61 9.60 7.45
C THR A 613 8.91 8.31 7.84
N GLU A 614 8.66 7.47 6.85
CA GLU A 614 8.47 6.04 7.04
C GLU A 614 9.65 5.33 6.40
N VAL A 615 10.43 4.63 7.21
CA VAL A 615 11.55 3.80 6.74
C VAL A 615 11.00 2.41 6.46
N THR A 616 10.97 2.05 5.19
CA THR A 616 10.18 0.93 4.67
C THR A 616 11.09 -0.24 4.33
N THR A 617 11.26 -1.12 5.30
CA THR A 617 12.07 -2.32 5.12
C THR A 617 11.20 -3.48 4.66
N ILE A 618 11.78 -4.39 3.87
CA ILE A 618 10.99 -5.50 3.28
C ILE A 618 10.60 -6.57 4.32
N GLU A 619 11.41 -6.78 5.36
CA GLU A 619 11.22 -7.88 6.33
C GLU A 619 11.54 -7.52 7.78
N ILE A 620 12.02 -6.32 8.12
CA ILE A 620 12.39 -5.97 9.51
C ILE A 620 11.44 -4.95 10.15
N GLY A 621 10.26 -4.73 9.56
CA GLY A 621 9.24 -3.80 10.03
C GLY A 621 9.31 -2.41 9.38
N HIS A 622 8.27 -1.61 9.59
CA HIS A 622 8.23 -0.21 9.17
C HIS A 622 8.42 0.70 10.39
N TYR A 623 9.29 1.69 10.24
CA TYR A 623 9.68 2.60 11.33
C TYR A 623 9.32 4.03 10.95
N LEU A 624 8.54 4.68 11.78
CA LEU A 624 8.07 6.04 11.55
C LEU A 624 8.72 7.02 12.51
N GLY A 625 8.90 8.25 12.04
CA GLY A 625 9.52 9.30 12.83
C GLY A 625 9.09 10.71 12.45
N PHE A 626 8.83 11.54 13.45
CA PHE A 626 8.62 12.99 13.30
C PHE A 626 8.77 13.74 14.65
N PRO A 627 9.00 15.06 14.66
CA PRO A 627 9.46 15.86 13.52
C PRO A 627 10.89 15.49 13.13
N VAL A 628 11.21 15.57 11.84
CA VAL A 628 12.57 15.30 11.32
C VAL A 628 13.02 16.40 10.36
N ALA A 629 14.33 16.57 10.20
CA ALA A 629 14.88 17.59 9.31
C ALA A 629 14.91 17.15 7.84
N VAL A 630 14.50 18.04 6.92
CA VAL A 630 14.67 17.85 5.48
C VAL A 630 16.05 18.36 5.02
N ASP A 631 16.90 17.45 4.51
CA ASP A 631 18.15 17.79 3.83
C ASP A 631 17.95 17.88 2.32
N ARG A 632 17.60 19.08 1.85
CA ARG A 632 17.38 19.37 0.41
C ARG A 632 18.62 19.22 -0.48
N LEU A 633 19.80 18.95 0.10
CA LEU A 633 21.04 18.71 -0.65
C LEU A 633 21.35 17.22 -0.80
N LYS A 634 20.68 16.34 -0.05
CA LYS A 634 20.79 14.89 -0.16
C LYS A 634 19.67 14.32 -1.02
N ASP A 635 19.84 13.05 -1.38
CA ASP A 635 18.79 12.29 -2.05
C ASP A 635 17.58 12.12 -1.12
N ALA A 636 16.40 11.98 -1.72
CA ALA A 636 15.14 11.68 -1.03
C ALA A 636 14.88 12.54 0.23
N GLY A 637 15.26 13.82 0.19
CA GLY A 637 15.09 14.74 1.33
C GLY A 637 15.97 14.42 2.55
N GLY A 638 16.94 13.51 2.43
CA GLY A 638 17.79 13.07 3.53
C GLY A 638 17.35 11.78 4.22
N ALA A 639 16.40 11.04 3.63
CA ALA A 639 15.93 9.75 4.14
C ALA A 639 17.07 8.74 4.39
N ILE A 640 16.80 7.79 5.28
CA ILE A 640 17.74 6.77 5.73
C ILE A 640 17.83 5.67 4.68
N ASP A 641 19.05 5.31 4.28
CA ASP A 641 19.29 4.04 3.59
C ASP A 641 19.26 2.92 4.62
N TRP A 642 18.18 2.15 4.61
CA TRP A 642 17.94 1.07 5.57
C TRP A 642 18.65 -0.24 5.20
N THR A 643 19.28 -0.31 4.02
CA THR A 643 19.85 -1.56 3.51
C THR A 643 20.93 -2.10 4.44
N GLY A 644 20.66 -3.27 5.04
CA GLY A 644 21.60 -3.92 5.96
C GLY A 644 21.66 -3.33 7.37
N ALA A 645 20.82 -2.33 7.68
CA ALA A 645 20.75 -1.74 9.02
C ALA A 645 19.93 -2.64 9.97
N THR A 646 20.36 -2.68 11.22
CA THR A 646 19.60 -3.32 12.31
C THR A 646 18.44 -2.44 12.79
N PRO A 647 17.40 -3.00 13.43
CA PRO A 647 16.32 -2.21 14.04
C PRO A 647 16.81 -1.05 14.93
N GLN A 648 17.82 -1.28 15.76
CA GLN A 648 18.39 -0.23 16.61
C GLN A 648 19.07 0.87 15.80
N GLU A 649 19.82 0.53 14.74
CA GLU A 649 20.45 1.52 13.87
C GLU A 649 19.42 2.37 13.11
N LEU A 650 18.28 1.78 12.75
CA LEU A 650 17.17 2.53 12.13
C LEU A 650 16.54 3.52 13.11
N ILE A 651 16.23 3.06 14.33
CA ILE A 651 15.70 3.91 15.41
C ILE A 651 16.66 5.07 15.72
N ASP A 652 17.94 4.77 15.92
CA ASP A 652 18.98 5.77 16.19
C ASP A 652 19.12 6.75 15.00
N GLY A 653 19.05 6.23 13.77
CA GLY A 653 19.09 7.02 12.55
C GLY A 653 17.93 8.03 12.46
N ILE A 654 16.72 7.62 12.81
CA ILE A 654 15.54 8.50 12.85
C ILE A 654 15.73 9.60 13.91
N ARG A 655 16.20 9.24 15.12
CA ARG A 655 16.50 10.21 16.17
C ARG A 655 17.56 11.23 15.73
N ASP A 656 18.58 10.78 15.01
CA ASP A 656 19.64 11.64 14.48
C ASP A 656 19.12 12.65 13.44
N LEU A 657 18.06 12.33 12.68
CA LEU A 657 17.45 13.28 11.74
C LEU A 657 16.84 14.49 12.45
N GLY A 658 16.21 14.32 13.62
CA GLY A 658 15.67 15.44 14.41
C GLY A 658 16.75 16.30 15.07
N GLN A 659 17.86 15.68 15.50
CA GLN A 659 18.97 16.40 16.14
C GLN A 659 19.62 17.47 15.24
N VAL A 660 19.45 17.37 13.91
CA VAL A 660 19.89 18.39 12.95
C VAL A 660 19.25 19.77 13.24
N ASN A 661 18.02 19.78 13.76
CA ASN A 661 17.25 20.98 14.09
C ASN A 661 17.07 21.21 15.60
N GLU A 662 17.76 20.44 16.45
CA GLU A 662 17.53 20.40 17.91
C GLU A 662 16.15 19.83 18.31
N GLU A 663 15.50 19.07 17.41
CA GLU A 663 14.25 18.35 17.64
C GLU A 663 14.50 16.97 18.28
N ASP A 664 13.52 16.46 19.02
CA ASP A 664 13.53 15.11 19.60
C ASP A 664 12.36 14.29 19.02
N PRO A 665 12.58 13.55 17.92
CA PRO A 665 11.51 12.87 17.19
C PRO A 665 10.79 11.82 18.03
N VAL A 666 9.47 11.72 17.90
CA VAL A 666 8.72 10.50 18.25
C VAL A 666 9.10 9.43 17.24
N VAL A 667 9.61 8.30 17.73
CA VAL A 667 9.88 7.12 16.89
C VAL A 667 8.89 6.02 17.23
N PHE A 668 8.25 5.45 16.22
CA PHE A 668 7.23 4.41 16.42
C PHE A 668 7.24 3.35 15.33
N ILE A 669 6.70 2.18 15.67
CA ILE A 669 6.55 1.07 14.73
C ILE A 669 5.18 1.17 14.05
N GLY A 670 5.19 1.18 12.71
CA GLY A 670 3.98 1.15 11.88
C GLY A 670 3.38 -0.26 11.82
N HIS A 671 2.05 -0.34 11.74
CA HIS A 671 1.24 -1.56 11.54
C HIS A 671 1.98 -2.88 11.91
N PRO A 672 2.24 -3.13 13.20
CA PRO A 672 3.23 -4.11 13.65
C PRO A 672 2.84 -5.58 13.37
N ARG A 673 1.57 -5.83 13.04
CA ARG A 673 1.00 -7.15 12.67
C ARG A 673 0.67 -7.26 11.17
N ASP A 674 1.34 -6.48 10.32
CA ASP A 674 1.15 -6.51 8.87
C ASP A 674 1.97 -7.60 8.14
N GLY A 675 1.98 -8.82 8.69
CA GLY A 675 2.58 -9.98 8.04
C GLY A 675 4.06 -9.74 7.72
N ILE A 676 4.43 -9.83 6.43
CA ILE A 676 5.84 -9.66 6.04
C ILE A 676 6.37 -8.24 6.35
N LEU A 677 5.51 -7.24 6.42
CA LEU A 677 5.87 -5.86 6.75
C LEU A 677 5.73 -5.55 8.25
N GLY A 678 5.11 -6.46 9.02
CA GLY A 678 4.82 -6.28 10.45
C GLY A 678 6.00 -6.65 11.34
N TYR A 679 6.50 -5.70 12.13
CA TYR A 679 7.62 -5.92 13.06
C TYR A 679 7.36 -7.05 14.07
N PHE A 680 6.17 -7.14 14.66
CA PHE A 680 5.85 -8.19 15.64
C PHE A 680 5.73 -9.58 15.01
N ASP A 681 5.26 -9.66 13.77
CA ASP A 681 5.21 -10.92 13.04
C ASP A 681 6.62 -11.35 12.64
N GLN A 682 7.43 -10.41 12.16
CA GLN A 682 8.80 -10.65 11.75
C GLN A 682 9.74 -11.05 12.88
N TYR A 683 9.46 -10.73 14.13
CA TYR A 683 10.26 -11.24 15.26
C TYR A 683 9.51 -12.30 16.09
N GLY A 684 8.26 -12.62 15.73
CA GLY A 684 7.47 -13.66 16.40
C GLY A 684 7.12 -13.31 17.83
N LEU A 685 6.74 -12.05 18.10
CA LEU A 685 6.30 -11.61 19.41
C LEU A 685 5.16 -12.49 19.92
N ASP A 686 5.40 -13.24 21.00
CA ASP A 686 4.41 -14.09 21.65
C ASP A 686 3.67 -13.30 22.73
N HIS A 687 2.37 -13.16 22.54
CA HIS A 687 1.52 -12.38 23.44
C HIS A 687 0.96 -13.21 24.62
N PHE A 688 1.09 -14.53 24.62
CA PHE A 688 0.63 -15.39 25.72
C PHE A 688 1.71 -15.67 26.75
N LYS A 689 2.98 -15.56 26.35
CA LYS A 689 4.12 -16.04 27.13
C LYS A 689 5.13 -14.93 27.39
N SER A 690 5.81 -15.01 28.52
CA SER A 690 6.93 -14.14 28.89
C SER A 690 8.07 -15.01 29.41
N GLU A 691 9.30 -14.56 29.24
CA GLU A 691 10.47 -15.23 29.81
C GLU A 691 11.15 -14.31 30.82
N ASN A 692 11.36 -14.80 32.05
CA ASN A 692 11.94 -14.01 33.15
C ASN A 692 11.24 -12.67 33.43
N SER A 693 9.93 -12.59 33.15
CA SER A 693 9.12 -11.35 33.22
C SER A 693 9.47 -10.30 32.15
N ASP A 694 9.96 -10.76 31.00
CA ASP A 694 10.26 -9.95 29.83
C ASP A 694 9.62 -10.56 28.56
N ILE A 695 9.70 -9.84 27.45
CA ILE A 695 9.19 -10.25 26.13
C ILE A 695 9.71 -11.63 25.77
N LEU A 696 8.82 -12.50 25.29
CA LEU A 696 9.21 -13.74 24.63
C LEU A 696 9.00 -13.60 23.12
N LEU A 697 10.05 -13.91 22.37
CA LEU A 697 10.02 -14.10 20.94
C LEU A 697 10.03 -15.60 20.67
N ASN A 698 9.07 -16.10 19.88
CA ASN A 698 8.96 -17.53 19.55
C ASN A 698 9.40 -17.80 18.11
N GLY A 699 10.57 -17.26 17.77
CA GLY A 699 11.17 -17.27 16.44
C GLY A 699 10.43 -16.42 15.41
N ASN A 700 11.17 -15.85 14.46
CA ASN A 700 10.61 -15.00 13.40
C ASN A 700 9.66 -15.76 12.44
N LEU A 701 8.88 -15.03 11.62
CA LEU A 701 8.07 -15.59 10.52
C LEU A 701 8.81 -16.64 9.68
N VAL A 702 10.13 -16.52 9.59
CA VAL A 702 11.04 -17.37 8.82
C VAL A 702 11.55 -18.59 9.62
N ASN A 703 11.67 -18.57 10.96
CA ASN A 703 12.38 -19.56 11.80
C ASN A 703 11.56 -20.10 12.99
N GLY A 704 10.42 -19.48 13.32
CA GLY A 704 9.63 -19.71 14.53
C GLY A 704 8.44 -20.65 14.38
N SER A 705 7.60 -20.68 15.40
CA SER A 705 6.36 -21.50 15.46
C SER A 705 5.34 -21.12 14.39
N GLY A 706 5.45 -19.93 13.79
CA GLY A 706 4.62 -19.46 12.66
C GLY A 706 4.73 -20.32 11.39
N LEU A 707 5.76 -21.17 11.27
CA LEU A 707 5.91 -22.12 10.16
C LEU A 707 5.52 -23.57 10.48
N GLY A 708 5.00 -23.82 11.69
CA GLY A 708 4.61 -25.16 12.14
C GLY A 708 5.69 -26.22 11.90
N ASN A 709 5.37 -27.27 11.14
CA ASN A 709 6.25 -28.43 10.86
C ASN A 709 7.55 -28.08 10.10
N LEU A 710 7.70 -26.85 9.58
CA LEU A 710 8.90 -26.42 8.86
C LEU A 710 9.97 -25.84 9.78
N SER A 711 9.66 -25.51 11.04
CA SER A 711 10.63 -24.88 11.95
C SER A 711 11.92 -25.71 12.08
N ALA A 712 11.84 -27.05 12.03
CA ALA A 712 13.00 -27.93 12.06
C ALA A 712 13.86 -27.89 10.77
N VAL A 713 13.22 -27.72 9.60
CA VAL A 713 13.90 -27.55 8.32
C VAL A 713 14.59 -26.19 8.32
N VAL A 714 13.84 -25.13 8.64
CA VAL A 714 14.39 -23.78 8.65
C VAL A 714 15.50 -23.64 9.69
N THR A 715 15.29 -24.05 10.95
CA THR A 715 16.35 -24.07 11.99
C THR A 715 17.64 -24.74 11.51
N THR A 716 17.54 -25.78 10.66
CA THR A 716 18.72 -26.44 10.07
C THR A 716 19.43 -25.55 9.03
N TYR A 717 18.71 -24.75 8.23
CA TYR A 717 19.29 -23.79 7.29
C TYR A 717 19.73 -22.48 7.98
N THR A 718 19.01 -21.99 9.01
CA THR A 718 19.41 -20.83 9.84
C THR A 718 20.71 -21.12 10.59
N ALA A 719 20.84 -22.30 11.20
CA ALA A 719 22.05 -22.71 11.92
C ALA A 719 23.29 -22.84 11.02
N ASN A 720 23.11 -22.85 9.69
CA ASN A 720 24.19 -22.84 8.70
C ASN A 720 24.48 -21.44 8.12
N GLY A 721 23.80 -20.38 8.57
CA GLY A 721 24.05 -19.00 8.10
C GLY A 721 23.59 -18.73 6.66
N SER A 722 22.60 -19.48 6.16
CA SER A 722 22.23 -19.49 4.74
C SER A 722 21.07 -18.57 4.35
N LEU A 723 20.48 -17.83 5.30
CA LEU A 723 19.30 -16.98 5.08
C LEU A 723 19.67 -15.48 4.94
N ILE A 724 19.05 -14.79 3.98
CA ILE A 724 19.05 -13.33 3.78
C ILE A 724 18.54 -12.71 5.05
N ASN A 725 19.17 -11.61 5.45
CA ASN A 725 18.78 -10.88 6.65
C ASN A 725 18.70 -11.75 7.91
N ALA A 726 19.22 -12.99 7.95
CA ALA A 726 19.06 -13.86 9.11
C ALA A 726 19.69 -13.27 10.37
N SER A 727 20.78 -12.51 10.19
CA SER A 727 21.41 -11.73 11.24
C SER A 727 20.59 -10.52 11.67
N LEU A 728 19.81 -9.92 10.75
CA LEU A 728 18.93 -8.77 11.02
C LEU A 728 17.61 -9.20 11.67
N LEU A 729 17.08 -10.36 11.27
CA LEU A 729 15.87 -11.00 11.79
C LEU A 729 16.13 -11.86 13.02
N ALA A 730 17.36 -11.87 13.54
CA ALA A 730 17.70 -12.60 14.75
C ALA A 730 17.00 -11.96 15.96
N GLU A 731 16.55 -12.78 16.91
CA GLU A 731 15.82 -12.33 18.10
C GLU A 731 16.61 -11.26 18.89
N GLU A 732 17.95 -11.32 18.89
CA GLU A 732 18.80 -10.34 19.57
C GLU A 732 18.78 -8.94 18.93
N GLN A 733 18.26 -8.81 17.71
CA GLN A 733 18.11 -7.53 17.02
C GLN A 733 16.79 -6.83 17.33
N PHE A 734 15.84 -7.52 17.96
CA PHE A 734 14.58 -6.90 18.37
C PHE A 734 14.88 -5.76 19.34
N SER A 735 14.61 -4.53 18.91
CA SER A 735 14.72 -3.33 19.72
C SER A 735 13.37 -2.96 20.33
N THR A 736 13.47 -2.41 21.54
CA THR A 736 12.39 -1.87 22.37
C THR A 736 12.53 -0.35 22.56
N ASP A 737 13.50 0.30 21.89
CA ASP A 737 13.85 1.72 22.08
C ASP A 737 12.98 2.69 21.24
N VAL A 738 11.69 2.39 21.14
CA VAL A 738 10.69 3.24 20.47
C VAL A 738 9.79 3.92 21.49
N ASP A 739 9.20 5.05 21.10
CA ASP A 739 8.32 5.84 21.95
C ASP A 739 6.86 5.35 21.88
N ALA A 740 6.43 4.89 20.70
CA ALA A 740 5.05 4.55 20.43
C ALA A 740 4.90 3.34 19.48
N LEU A 741 3.68 2.85 19.37
CA LEU A 741 3.25 1.78 18.46
C LEU A 741 1.97 2.22 17.75
N GLU A 742 1.88 1.96 16.45
CA GLU A 742 0.63 2.10 15.72
C GLU A 742 -0.28 0.91 16.02
N ILE A 743 -1.20 1.09 16.95
CA ILE A 743 -2.15 0.04 17.39
C ILE A 743 -3.39 0.02 16.50
N LEU A 744 -3.84 1.20 16.06
CA LEU A 744 -4.97 1.38 15.17
C LEU A 744 -4.44 1.75 13.77
N ASN A 745 -4.65 0.92 12.76
CA ASN A 745 -4.23 1.22 11.38
C ASN A 745 -5.44 1.15 10.44
N GLY A 746 -5.54 2.12 9.51
CA GLY A 746 -6.66 2.29 8.59
C GLY A 746 -6.90 1.12 7.62
N LYS A 747 -5.94 0.19 7.51
CA LYS A 747 -6.01 -0.98 6.64
C LYS A 747 -6.31 -2.29 7.37
N ARG A 748 -6.33 -2.30 8.72
CA ARG A 748 -6.30 -3.54 9.54
C ARG A 748 -7.24 -3.55 10.74
N PHE A 749 -8.51 -3.19 10.55
CA PHE A 749 -9.50 -3.21 11.63
C PHE A 749 -9.80 -4.62 12.16
N GLU A 750 -9.54 -5.66 11.38
CA GLU A 750 -9.67 -7.06 11.79
C GLU A 750 -8.55 -7.52 12.75
N LEU A 751 -7.49 -6.71 12.93
CA LEU A 751 -6.36 -6.99 13.81
C LEU A 751 -6.33 -6.15 15.08
N LEU A 752 -7.39 -5.40 15.41
CA LEU A 752 -7.39 -4.61 16.64
C LEU A 752 -7.35 -5.52 17.88
N ARG A 753 -8.12 -6.62 17.86
CA ARG A 753 -8.24 -7.56 18.96
C ARG A 753 -8.03 -9.00 18.53
N THR A 754 -7.56 -9.78 19.49
CA THR A 754 -7.42 -11.22 19.38
C THR A 754 -8.80 -11.85 19.54
N PRO A 755 -9.35 -12.48 18.50
CA PRO A 755 -10.64 -13.15 18.60
C PRO A 755 -10.56 -14.35 19.55
N THR A 756 -11.69 -14.75 20.11
CA THR A 756 -11.77 -16.04 20.80
C THR A 756 -11.72 -17.21 19.81
N THR A 757 -11.34 -18.37 20.31
CA THR A 757 -11.49 -19.65 19.58
C THR A 757 -12.91 -19.88 19.11
N GLU A 758 -13.91 -19.60 19.95
CA GLU A 758 -15.34 -19.70 19.63
C GLU A 758 -15.73 -18.74 18.49
N GLU A 759 -15.36 -17.45 18.59
CA GLU A 759 -15.62 -16.46 17.52
C GLU A 759 -15.07 -16.89 16.16
N LEU A 760 -13.83 -17.36 16.11
CA LEU A 760 -13.21 -17.82 14.86
C LEU A 760 -13.89 -19.08 14.31
N ALA A 761 -14.21 -20.05 15.17
CA ALA A 761 -14.84 -21.30 14.76
C ALA A 761 -16.26 -21.05 14.21
N GLU A 762 -17.02 -20.16 14.84
CA GLU A 762 -18.35 -19.78 14.36
C GLU A 762 -18.26 -19.02 13.03
N TYR A 763 -17.36 -18.03 12.90
CA TYR A 763 -17.15 -17.32 11.64
C TYR A 763 -16.79 -18.27 10.49
N ALA A 764 -15.82 -19.17 10.72
CA ALA A 764 -15.42 -20.16 9.74
C ALA A 764 -16.60 -21.05 9.31
N SER A 765 -17.46 -21.43 10.26
CA SER A 765 -18.64 -22.25 10.01
C SER A 765 -19.71 -21.54 9.20
N GLU A 766 -19.97 -20.26 9.50
CA GLU A 766 -20.93 -19.44 8.76
C GLU A 766 -20.43 -19.10 7.35
N LEU A 767 -19.16 -18.70 7.23
CA LEU A 767 -18.53 -18.40 5.94
C LEU A 767 -18.57 -19.62 5.00
N ALA A 768 -18.30 -20.83 5.52
CA ALA A 768 -18.38 -22.06 4.74
C ALA A 768 -19.80 -22.40 4.24
N GLN A 769 -20.83 -21.77 4.80
CA GLN A 769 -22.23 -21.95 4.40
C GLN A 769 -22.73 -20.83 3.47
N ALA A 770 -22.01 -19.71 3.36
CA ALA A 770 -22.36 -18.60 2.50
C ALA A 770 -22.32 -19.01 1.02
N THR A 771 -23.31 -18.57 0.24
CA THR A 771 -23.45 -18.90 -1.18
C THR A 771 -23.50 -17.69 -2.09
N THR A 772 -23.56 -16.49 -1.51
CA THR A 772 -23.64 -15.22 -2.22
C THR A 772 -22.69 -14.20 -1.60
N GLU A 773 -22.24 -13.24 -2.41
CA GLU A 773 -21.38 -12.13 -1.96
C GLU A 773 -22.02 -11.31 -0.84
N GLN A 774 -23.32 -11.02 -0.94
CA GLN A 774 -24.05 -10.31 0.11
C GLN A 774 -24.06 -11.09 1.43
N GLU A 775 -24.23 -12.41 1.40
CA GLU A 775 -24.16 -13.23 2.62
C GLU A 775 -22.77 -13.15 3.25
N ILE A 776 -21.70 -13.17 2.45
CA ILE A 776 -20.32 -13.02 2.94
C ILE A 776 -20.12 -11.64 3.57
N GLN A 777 -20.56 -10.57 2.91
CA GLN A 777 -20.45 -9.20 3.43
C GLN A 777 -21.22 -9.02 4.75
N ASP A 778 -22.43 -9.58 4.84
CA ASP A 778 -23.26 -9.51 6.06
C ASP A 778 -22.59 -10.27 7.22
N ILE A 779 -22.04 -11.46 6.96
CA ILE A 779 -21.27 -12.25 7.94
C ILE A 779 -20.05 -11.45 8.41
N ASN A 780 -19.25 -10.96 7.46
CA ASN A 780 -18.04 -10.21 7.76
C ASN A 780 -18.34 -9.00 8.63
N ARG A 781 -19.37 -8.21 8.29
CA ARG A 781 -19.82 -7.06 9.08
C ARG A 781 -20.14 -7.45 10.53
N SER A 782 -20.88 -8.54 10.73
CA SER A 782 -21.26 -9.02 12.06
C SER A 782 -20.02 -9.41 12.88
N TYR A 783 -19.10 -10.16 12.28
CA TYR A 783 -17.93 -10.66 12.99
C TYR A 783 -16.85 -9.60 13.22
N THR A 784 -16.68 -8.62 12.33
CA THR A 784 -15.80 -7.46 12.59
C THR A 784 -16.19 -6.77 13.90
N ARG A 785 -17.50 -6.56 14.10
CA ARG A 785 -18.00 -5.99 15.35
C ARG A 785 -17.71 -6.91 16.53
N GLN A 786 -18.10 -8.18 16.42
CA GLN A 786 -17.98 -9.15 17.51
C GLN A 786 -16.54 -9.26 18.02
N ILE A 787 -15.58 -9.45 17.10
CA ILE A 787 -14.15 -9.62 17.39
C ILE A 787 -13.57 -8.37 18.07
N ASN A 788 -14.04 -7.18 17.69
CA ASN A 788 -13.52 -5.91 18.21
C ASN A 788 -14.17 -5.45 19.52
N THR A 789 -15.13 -6.20 20.06
CA THR A 789 -15.78 -5.90 21.35
C THR A 789 -15.49 -6.98 22.39
N ARG A 790 -15.63 -6.64 23.68
CA ARG A 790 -15.67 -7.64 24.76
C ARG A 790 -16.66 -7.24 25.83
N THR A 791 -17.43 -8.22 26.27
CA THR A 791 -18.37 -8.07 27.38
C THR A 791 -17.73 -8.54 28.69
N LEU A 792 -18.25 -8.06 29.82
CA LEU A 792 -17.87 -8.58 31.14
C LEU A 792 -18.18 -10.08 31.29
N GLU A 793 -19.23 -10.58 30.63
CA GLU A 793 -19.57 -12.01 30.64
C GLU A 793 -18.49 -12.84 29.94
N GLU A 794 -18.04 -12.42 28.77
CA GLU A 794 -16.96 -13.08 28.03
C GLU A 794 -15.64 -13.00 28.79
N GLN A 795 -15.30 -11.84 29.36
CA GLN A 795 -14.10 -11.71 30.19
C GLN A 795 -14.14 -12.67 31.40
N GLN A 796 -15.29 -12.81 32.04
CA GLN A 796 -15.46 -13.73 33.16
C GLN A 796 -15.35 -15.20 32.71
N ARG A 797 -15.88 -15.54 31.53
CA ARG A 797 -15.70 -16.88 30.92
C ARG A 797 -14.22 -17.19 30.68
N LEU A 798 -13.43 -16.25 30.14
CA LEU A 798 -11.98 -16.44 29.98
C LEU A 798 -11.28 -16.73 31.32
N ILE A 799 -11.66 -16.01 32.38
CA ILE A 799 -11.11 -16.21 33.72
C ILE A 799 -11.43 -17.62 34.25
N GLU A 800 -12.69 -18.06 34.10
CA GLU A 800 -13.16 -19.36 34.57
C GLU A 800 -12.53 -20.53 33.78
N GLU A 801 -12.43 -20.38 32.46
CA GLU A 801 -11.80 -21.37 31.59
C GLU A 801 -10.32 -21.51 31.92
N ALA A 802 -9.60 -20.40 32.07
CA ALA A 802 -8.18 -20.43 32.40
C ALA A 802 -7.90 -21.06 33.77
N ALA A 803 -8.72 -20.77 34.78
CA ALA A 803 -8.62 -21.41 36.08
C ALA A 803 -8.84 -22.94 35.97
N THR A 804 -9.80 -23.36 35.15
CA THR A 804 -10.10 -24.77 34.90
C THR A 804 -8.93 -25.49 34.24
N LEU A 805 -8.36 -24.89 33.19
CA LEU A 805 -7.21 -25.44 32.46
C LEU A 805 -5.94 -25.54 33.32
N GLN A 806 -5.73 -24.58 34.23
CA GLN A 806 -4.62 -24.63 35.19
C GLN A 806 -4.80 -25.72 36.25
N GLU A 807 -6.03 -25.94 36.74
CA GLU A 807 -6.31 -26.97 37.74
C GLU A 807 -6.34 -28.38 37.15
N SER A 808 -6.86 -28.53 35.93
CA SER A 808 -7.09 -29.81 35.24
C SER A 808 -6.74 -29.68 33.75
N PRO A 809 -5.44 -29.72 33.40
CA PRO A 809 -5.02 -29.65 32.00
C PRO A 809 -5.57 -30.85 31.23
N PRO A 810 -5.95 -30.64 29.96
CA PRO A 810 -6.50 -31.70 29.12
C PRO A 810 -5.48 -32.80 28.82
N SER A 811 -5.96 -34.00 28.51
CA SER A 811 -5.09 -35.07 28.03
C SER A 811 -4.81 -34.91 26.54
N GLU A 812 -3.71 -35.48 26.04
CA GLU A 812 -3.40 -35.49 24.58
C GLU A 812 -4.54 -36.05 23.71
N GLU A 813 -5.44 -36.88 24.26
CA GLU A 813 -6.60 -37.39 23.50
C GLU A 813 -7.77 -36.39 23.41
N ASP A 814 -7.75 -35.33 24.22
CA ASP A 814 -8.78 -34.28 24.29
C ASP A 814 -8.35 -33.01 23.53
N LEU A 815 -7.11 -32.96 23.06
CA LEU A 815 -6.58 -31.85 22.28
C LEU A 815 -7.12 -31.94 20.84
N GLU A 816 -7.47 -30.78 20.29
CA GLU A 816 -7.91 -30.64 18.90
C GLU A 816 -7.00 -29.65 18.16
N THR A 817 -7.30 -29.41 16.89
CA THR A 817 -6.60 -28.37 16.12
C THR A 817 -6.93 -26.98 16.68
N ALA A 818 -6.07 -25.98 16.43
CA ALA A 818 -6.29 -24.63 16.91
C ALA A 818 -7.58 -23.96 16.38
N ILE A 819 -8.09 -24.41 15.22
CA ILE A 819 -9.38 -23.96 14.66
C ILE A 819 -10.55 -24.68 15.35
N GLU A 820 -10.41 -25.96 15.67
CA GLU A 820 -11.48 -26.80 16.21
C GLU A 820 -11.56 -26.78 17.75
N SER A 821 -10.63 -26.10 18.42
CA SER A 821 -10.53 -26.04 19.88
C SER A 821 -11.86 -25.69 20.58
N ASP A 822 -12.38 -26.65 21.36
CA ASP A 822 -13.61 -26.50 22.18
C ASP A 822 -13.43 -25.60 23.43
N TYR A 823 -12.21 -25.11 23.70
CA TYR A 823 -11.89 -24.32 24.88
C TYR A 823 -12.18 -22.84 24.64
N TYR A 824 -12.78 -22.15 25.62
CA TYR A 824 -13.03 -20.72 25.52
C TYR A 824 -11.80 -19.89 25.95
N THR A 825 -10.86 -19.71 25.02
CA THR A 825 -9.66 -18.88 25.19
C THR A 825 -9.56 -17.86 24.06
N LEU A 826 -8.57 -16.96 24.15
CA LEU A 826 -8.15 -16.22 22.96
C LEU A 826 -7.51 -17.18 21.95
N SER A 827 -7.64 -16.89 20.67
CA SER A 827 -7.05 -17.70 19.61
C SER A 827 -5.54 -17.48 19.48
N ALA A 828 -4.81 -18.55 19.15
CA ALA A 828 -3.40 -18.45 18.76
C ALA A 828 -3.20 -18.20 17.25
N LEU A 829 -4.27 -18.26 16.45
CA LEU A 829 -4.22 -18.16 14.98
C LEU A 829 -4.26 -16.72 14.46
N SER A 830 -4.96 -15.83 15.16
CA SER A 830 -4.99 -14.40 14.85
C SER A 830 -4.60 -13.64 16.11
N ARG A 831 -3.72 -12.65 16.02
CA ARG A 831 -3.23 -11.86 17.16
C ARG A 831 -3.60 -10.40 16.96
N GLY A 832 -4.23 -9.82 17.97
CA GLY A 832 -4.64 -8.42 17.98
C GLY A 832 -3.58 -7.49 18.54
N THR A 833 -3.43 -6.31 17.92
CA THR A 833 -2.47 -5.28 18.32
C THR A 833 -2.76 -4.70 19.71
N ILE A 834 -4.04 -4.58 20.11
CA ILE A 834 -4.41 -4.11 21.46
C ILE A 834 -3.95 -5.10 22.52
N ASP A 835 -4.15 -6.40 22.29
CA ASP A 835 -3.73 -7.42 23.26
C ASP A 835 -2.21 -7.49 23.36
N ASP A 836 -1.48 -7.41 22.23
CA ASP A 836 -0.02 -7.27 22.23
C ASP A 836 0.43 -6.09 23.09
N TRP A 837 -0.20 -4.92 22.88
CA TRP A 837 0.11 -3.71 23.62
C TRP A 837 -0.18 -3.86 25.12
N PHE A 838 -1.34 -4.38 25.51
CA PHE A 838 -1.67 -4.67 26.91
C PHE A 838 -0.65 -5.59 27.57
N ASN A 839 -0.13 -6.56 26.84
CA ASN A 839 0.89 -7.47 27.35
C ASN A 839 2.23 -6.76 27.55
N LEU A 840 2.63 -5.90 26.61
CA LEU A 840 3.82 -5.05 26.76
C LEU A 840 3.68 -4.11 27.98
N LEU A 841 2.51 -3.49 28.18
CA LEU A 841 2.23 -2.68 29.37
C LEU A 841 2.34 -3.50 30.67
N ASN A 842 1.85 -4.75 30.66
CA ASN A 842 1.94 -5.65 31.81
C ASN A 842 3.37 -6.11 32.14
N LEU A 843 4.29 -6.04 31.18
CA LEU A 843 5.73 -6.28 31.36
C LEU A 843 6.50 -4.99 31.75
N GLY A 844 5.82 -3.85 31.79
CA GLY A 844 6.40 -2.57 32.22
C GLY A 844 6.88 -1.67 31.08
N TYR A 845 6.68 -2.07 29.83
CA TYR A 845 6.89 -1.18 28.69
C TYR A 845 5.82 -0.08 28.70
N ARG A 846 6.18 1.15 28.34
CA ARG A 846 5.27 2.31 28.34
C ARG A 846 5.10 2.90 26.95
N TYR A 847 5.01 2.03 25.95
CA TYR A 847 4.75 2.49 24.58
C TYR A 847 3.41 3.20 24.52
N VAL A 848 3.40 4.33 23.82
CA VAL A 848 2.19 5.09 23.56
C VAL A 848 1.45 4.43 22.40
N ALA A 849 0.15 4.21 22.55
CA ALA A 849 -0.69 3.74 21.46
C ALA A 849 -1.05 4.93 20.56
N LEU A 850 -0.80 4.76 19.25
CA LEU A 850 -1.19 5.69 18.19
C LEU A 850 -2.13 5.00 17.20
N GLY A 851 -2.85 5.81 16.44
CA GLY A 851 -3.67 5.37 15.33
C GLY A 851 -3.61 6.31 14.15
N ASN A 852 -3.19 5.81 12.99
CA ASN A 852 -3.01 6.60 11.78
C ASN A 852 -3.61 5.94 10.53
N SER A 853 -3.95 6.77 9.53
CA SER A 853 -4.70 6.32 8.35
C SER A 853 -3.92 5.41 7.43
N ASP A 854 -2.62 5.64 7.27
CA ASP A 854 -1.81 4.97 6.25
C ASP A 854 -2.45 5.15 4.84
N ALA A 855 -3.01 6.35 4.63
CA ALA A 855 -3.79 6.65 3.43
C ALA A 855 -2.88 6.77 2.20
N HIS A 856 -3.15 5.93 1.20
CA HIS A 856 -2.46 5.91 -0.10
C HIS A 856 -3.26 6.60 -1.21
N GLY A 857 -4.59 6.58 -1.08
CA GLY A 857 -5.54 7.20 -1.98
C GLY A 857 -6.29 8.36 -1.34
N LEU A 858 -7.33 8.82 -2.04
CA LEU A 858 -8.30 9.80 -1.54
C LEU A 858 -9.60 9.15 -1.04
N THR A 859 -9.84 7.89 -1.41
CA THR A 859 -11.04 7.10 -1.08
C THR A 859 -10.62 5.65 -0.83
N GLY A 860 -11.43 4.85 -0.13
CA GLY A 860 -11.11 3.46 0.26
C GLY A 860 -10.39 3.37 1.60
N VAL A 861 -9.23 4.05 1.70
CA VAL A 861 -8.58 4.38 2.98
C VAL A 861 -8.44 5.89 3.04
N GLU A 862 -9.33 6.53 3.79
CA GLU A 862 -9.41 7.98 3.83
C GLU A 862 -8.45 8.64 4.82
N SER A 863 -8.06 9.86 4.47
CA SER A 863 -7.32 10.77 5.33
C SER A 863 -7.93 10.88 6.74
N GLY A 864 -7.12 10.66 7.78
CA GLY A 864 -7.54 10.81 9.17
C GLY A 864 -8.48 9.72 9.69
N CYS A 865 -8.49 8.53 9.09
CA CYS A 865 -9.15 7.34 9.63
C CYS A 865 -8.17 6.17 9.73
N PRO A 866 -7.64 5.85 10.93
CA PRO A 866 -7.77 6.56 12.21
C PRO A 866 -7.07 7.91 12.25
N ARG A 867 -7.37 8.65 13.32
CA ARG A 867 -6.61 9.82 13.75
C ARG A 867 -6.35 9.78 15.25
N ASN A 868 -5.53 10.71 15.72
CA ASN A 868 -5.20 10.93 17.11
C ASN A 868 -5.72 12.28 17.57
N TYR A 869 -6.15 12.39 18.82
CA TYR A 869 -6.31 13.68 19.48
C TYR A 869 -5.16 13.85 20.45
N VAL A 870 -4.29 14.82 20.17
CA VAL A 870 -3.12 15.14 21.00
C VAL A 870 -3.47 16.32 21.91
N MET A 871 -3.31 16.14 23.21
CA MET A 871 -3.59 17.20 24.18
C MET A 871 -2.47 18.23 24.18
N VAL A 872 -2.78 19.42 23.68
CA VAL A 872 -1.90 20.60 23.71
C VAL A 872 -2.74 21.77 24.21
N ASP A 873 -2.17 22.73 24.94
CA ASP A 873 -2.95 23.80 25.61
C ASP A 873 -3.56 24.85 24.62
N ARG A 874 -3.93 24.43 23.39
CA ARG A 874 -4.54 25.22 22.31
C ARG A 874 -5.28 24.32 21.30
N ASP A 875 -6.19 24.91 20.52
CA ASP A 875 -7.03 24.29 19.46
C ASP A 875 -6.89 25.13 18.15
N GLU A 876 -5.70 25.70 17.92
CA GLU A 876 -5.40 26.55 16.77
C GLU A 876 -4.19 25.96 16.00
N PRO A 877 -4.41 25.25 14.86
CA PRO A 877 -3.36 24.52 14.16
C PRO A 877 -2.14 25.38 13.81
N LEU A 878 -2.40 26.61 13.37
CA LEU A 878 -1.38 27.61 13.01
C LEU A 878 -0.40 27.96 14.15
N LEU A 879 -0.80 27.75 15.40
CA LEU A 879 -0.03 28.13 16.58
C LEU A 879 0.63 26.93 17.27
N VAL A 880 0.43 25.72 16.77
CA VAL A 880 1.03 24.51 17.32
C VAL A 880 2.46 24.41 16.80
N GLU A 881 3.39 24.10 17.70
CA GLU A 881 4.79 23.82 17.36
C GLU A 881 5.02 22.31 17.40
N ASP A 882 5.88 21.81 16.52
CA ASP A 882 6.09 20.36 16.32
C ASP A 882 6.61 19.68 17.59
N GLU A 883 7.48 20.35 18.36
CA GLU A 883 8.00 19.81 19.62
C GLU A 883 6.93 19.73 20.71
N GLU A 884 5.88 20.57 20.66
CA GLU A 884 4.75 20.50 21.60
C GLU A 884 3.93 19.23 21.34
N ILE A 885 3.68 18.90 20.06
CA ILE A 885 3.00 17.66 19.67
C ILE A 885 3.84 16.43 20.03
N ALA A 886 5.12 16.42 19.64
CA ALA A 886 6.02 15.31 19.93
C ALA A 886 6.17 15.05 21.44
N ALA A 887 6.31 16.11 22.24
CA ALA A 887 6.40 16.00 23.69
C ALA A 887 5.09 15.49 24.33
N ALA A 888 3.93 15.95 23.86
CA ALA A 888 2.64 15.47 24.35
C ALA A 888 2.44 13.98 24.04
N ILE A 889 2.81 13.53 22.84
CA ILE A 889 2.74 12.12 22.45
C ILE A 889 3.68 11.29 23.33
N LYS A 890 4.95 11.66 23.47
CA LYS A 890 5.91 10.96 24.34
C LYS A 890 5.48 10.91 25.80
N ALA A 891 4.69 11.89 26.25
CA ALA A 891 4.09 11.89 27.58
C ALA A 891 2.83 11.00 27.70
N GLY A 892 2.31 10.45 26.60
CA GLY A 892 1.08 9.66 26.54
C GLY A 892 -0.20 10.50 26.59
N HIS A 893 -0.11 11.81 26.36
CA HIS A 893 -1.24 12.75 26.37
C HIS A 893 -1.98 12.72 25.01
N VAL A 894 -2.37 11.53 24.57
CA VAL A 894 -2.97 11.30 23.26
C VAL A 894 -3.93 10.12 23.33
N PHE A 895 -4.97 10.13 22.52
CA PHE A 895 -5.80 8.94 22.26
C PHE A 895 -6.13 8.85 20.78
N SER A 896 -6.44 7.65 20.33
CA SER A 896 -6.67 7.34 18.91
C SER A 896 -8.13 6.98 18.67
N THR A 897 -8.70 7.37 17.53
CA THR A 897 -10.12 7.17 17.24
C THR A 897 -10.46 7.22 15.74
N TYR A 898 -11.53 6.52 15.37
CA TYR A 898 -12.25 6.67 14.09
C TYR A 898 -13.56 7.45 14.24
N GLY A 899 -13.96 7.88 15.45
CA GLY A 899 -15.28 8.48 15.67
C GLY A 899 -15.42 9.19 17.02
N PRO A 900 -15.70 8.47 18.13
CA PRO A 900 -16.04 9.10 19.40
C PRO A 900 -14.88 9.89 20.00
N PHE A 901 -15.20 11.04 20.58
CA PHE A 901 -14.24 11.85 21.33
C PHE A 901 -14.30 11.52 22.83
N LEU A 902 -13.14 11.35 23.47
CA LEU A 902 -13.01 10.92 24.86
C LEU A 902 -12.29 11.96 25.70
N ARG A 903 -12.84 12.28 26.88
CA ARG A 903 -12.08 12.85 27.99
C ARG A 903 -11.94 11.82 29.10
N PHE A 904 -10.70 11.51 29.47
CA PHE A 904 -10.38 10.51 30.48
C PHE A 904 -9.29 11.04 31.43
N TYR A 905 -9.64 11.15 32.71
CA TYR A 905 -8.73 11.66 33.75
C TYR A 905 -9.07 11.13 35.15
N ALA A 906 -8.12 11.22 36.06
CA ALA A 906 -8.24 10.72 37.43
C ALA A 906 -8.53 11.84 38.44
N GLU A 907 -9.11 11.45 39.59
CA GLU A 907 -9.27 12.29 40.79
C GLU A 907 -10.02 13.60 40.57
N GLU A 908 -10.93 13.63 39.59
CA GLU A 908 -11.67 14.83 39.18
C GLU A 908 -10.73 16.01 38.79
N ASP A 909 -9.48 15.72 38.41
CA ASP A 909 -8.46 16.69 38.01
C ASP A 909 -8.01 16.41 36.56
N PRO A 910 -8.43 17.24 35.58
CA PRO A 910 -8.05 17.07 34.18
C PRO A 910 -6.54 17.09 33.91
N SER A 911 -5.72 17.60 34.84
CA SER A 911 -4.25 17.51 34.71
C SER A 911 -3.68 16.12 35.00
N LEU A 912 -4.47 15.22 35.58
CA LEU A 912 -4.14 13.82 35.82
C LEU A 912 -4.78 12.93 34.74
N THR A 913 -4.50 13.26 33.48
CA THR A 913 -5.06 12.57 32.29
C THR A 913 -4.22 11.36 31.87
N MET A 914 -4.56 10.76 30.71
CA MET A 914 -3.79 9.71 30.05
C MET A 914 -2.29 10.05 30.02
N GLY A 915 -1.44 9.04 30.23
CA GLY A 915 0.00 9.22 30.40
C GLY A 915 0.44 9.60 31.83
N SER A 916 -0.44 10.21 32.63
CA SER A 916 -0.11 10.61 34.01
C SER A 916 0.08 9.42 34.93
N THR A 917 0.90 9.60 35.97
CA THR A 917 1.06 8.66 37.09
C THR A 917 0.44 9.23 38.36
N VAL A 918 -0.51 8.49 38.95
CA VAL A 918 -1.25 8.86 40.16
C VAL A 918 -0.79 7.97 41.31
N VAL A 919 -0.50 8.56 42.47
CA VAL A 919 -0.07 7.79 43.66
C VAL A 919 -1.28 7.47 44.56
N LYS A 920 -1.57 6.18 44.78
CA LYS A 920 -2.78 5.69 45.49
C LYS A 920 -2.50 4.67 46.59
N THR A 921 -1.85 5.12 47.65
CA THR A 921 -1.57 4.30 48.85
C THR A 921 -2.80 3.98 49.72
N ASP A 922 -3.95 4.59 49.44
CA ASP A 922 -5.24 4.29 50.08
C ASP A 922 -5.99 3.13 49.39
N GLY A 923 -5.49 2.66 48.25
CA GLY A 923 -5.96 1.46 47.56
C GLY A 923 -7.18 1.67 46.66
N GLU A 924 -7.54 2.92 46.35
CA GLU A 924 -8.66 3.26 45.48
C GLU A 924 -8.33 4.45 44.56
N ILE A 925 -8.65 4.32 43.27
CA ILE A 925 -8.56 5.41 42.28
C ILE A 925 -9.95 5.82 41.83
N THR A 926 -10.17 7.11 41.65
CA THR A 926 -11.37 7.67 41.07
C THR A 926 -11.09 8.09 39.63
N LEU A 927 -11.85 7.58 38.68
CA LEU A 927 -11.71 7.84 37.25
C LEU A 927 -12.94 8.60 36.74
N THR A 928 -12.72 9.56 35.85
CA THR A 928 -13.76 10.39 35.24
C THR A 928 -13.75 10.23 33.73
N PHE A 929 -14.94 10.08 33.16
CA PHE A 929 -15.17 9.82 31.73
C PHE A 929 -16.16 10.83 31.17
N GLU A 930 -15.85 11.36 30.00
CA GLU A 930 -16.78 12.11 29.15
C GLU A 930 -16.67 11.55 27.73
N VAL A 931 -17.81 11.25 27.11
CA VAL A 931 -17.83 10.73 25.74
C VAL A 931 -18.76 11.59 24.90
N GLN A 932 -18.24 12.05 23.75
CA GLN A 932 -18.98 12.85 22.79
C GLN A 932 -18.97 12.19 21.41
N SER A 933 -20.05 12.34 20.65
CA SER A 933 -20.14 12.02 19.22
C SER A 933 -21.21 12.88 18.54
N PRO A 934 -21.06 13.19 17.24
CA PRO A 934 -22.13 13.81 16.46
C PRO A 934 -23.41 12.96 16.44
N LEU A 935 -24.53 13.56 16.03
CA LEU A 935 -25.82 12.87 16.06
C LEU A 935 -26.02 11.84 14.93
N TRP A 936 -25.11 11.78 13.96
CA TRP A 936 -25.25 10.92 12.77
C TRP A 936 -24.62 9.54 12.90
N PHE A 937 -23.82 9.27 13.94
CA PHE A 937 -23.39 7.92 14.31
C PHE A 937 -23.45 7.72 15.82
N ASP A 938 -23.50 6.45 16.26
CA ASP A 938 -23.64 6.11 17.67
C ASP A 938 -22.32 5.63 18.30
N ALA A 939 -21.89 6.27 19.39
CA ALA A 939 -21.01 5.63 20.36
C ALA A 939 -21.88 4.64 21.16
N GLY A 940 -21.54 3.36 21.19
CA GLY A 940 -22.36 2.32 21.82
C GLY A 940 -21.96 1.99 23.24
N ARG A 941 -20.66 1.92 23.50
CA ARG A 941 -20.14 1.41 24.76
C ARG A 941 -18.78 1.99 25.13
N LEU A 942 -18.55 2.11 26.43
CA LEU A 942 -17.25 2.24 27.06
C LEU A 942 -16.85 0.94 27.76
N GLU A 943 -15.65 0.45 27.48
CA GLU A 943 -14.99 -0.68 28.13
C GLU A 943 -13.78 -0.16 28.93
N LEU A 944 -13.73 -0.44 30.25
CA LEU A 944 -12.61 -0.06 31.11
C LEU A 944 -11.74 -1.28 31.45
N TYR A 945 -10.47 -1.19 31.06
CA TYR A 945 -9.47 -2.23 31.31
C TYR A 945 -8.54 -1.83 32.45
N GLN A 946 -8.26 -2.76 33.36
CA GLN A 946 -7.23 -2.68 34.38
C GLN A 946 -6.23 -3.82 34.19
N ASN A 947 -4.96 -3.51 33.91
CA ASN A 947 -3.90 -4.51 33.70
C ASN A 947 -4.29 -5.61 32.68
N GLY A 948 -4.95 -5.20 31.60
CA GLY A 948 -5.41 -6.05 30.51
C GLY A 948 -6.77 -6.71 30.76
N THR A 949 -7.31 -6.67 31.98
CA THR A 949 -8.61 -7.30 32.29
C THR A 949 -9.73 -6.28 32.18
N LEU A 950 -10.80 -6.60 31.44
CA LEU A 950 -12.02 -5.79 31.44
C LEU A 950 -12.70 -5.84 32.82
N ILE A 951 -12.87 -4.69 33.47
CA ILE A 951 -13.39 -4.59 34.84
C ILE A 951 -14.72 -3.83 34.95
N ASP A 952 -15.06 -3.03 33.96
CA ASP A 952 -16.31 -2.27 33.92
C ASP A 952 -16.72 -2.00 32.47
N GLU A 953 -18.02 -1.88 32.25
CA GLU A 953 -18.59 -1.48 30.96
C GLU A 953 -19.75 -0.49 31.19
N ILE A 954 -19.91 0.46 30.27
CA ILE A 954 -20.97 1.48 30.30
C ILE A 954 -21.60 1.52 28.92
N ASP A 955 -22.83 1.03 28.80
CA ASP A 955 -23.60 1.14 27.55
C ASP A 955 -24.26 2.53 27.47
N PHE A 956 -24.27 3.09 26.27
CA PHE A 956 -24.92 4.36 25.95
C PHE A 956 -26.29 4.14 25.33
N ALA A 957 -27.14 5.17 25.40
CA ALA A 957 -28.45 5.11 24.75
C ALA A 957 -28.29 5.23 23.23
N GLN A 958 -28.96 4.35 22.50
CA GLN A 958 -29.01 4.39 21.04
C GLN A 958 -30.45 4.45 20.49
N PRO A 959 -30.69 5.18 19.37
CA PRO A 959 -29.73 6.08 18.72
C PRO A 959 -29.44 7.31 19.59
N ASN A 960 -28.31 7.96 19.35
CA ASN A 960 -27.89 9.18 20.04
C ASN A 960 -28.98 10.26 19.96
N ASP A 961 -29.36 10.83 21.12
CA ASP A 961 -30.31 11.95 21.21
C ASP A 961 -29.66 13.29 21.60
N ASP A 962 -28.38 13.27 21.98
CA ASP A 962 -27.53 14.41 22.31
C ASP A 962 -26.08 14.13 21.89
N THR A 963 -25.26 15.17 21.75
CA THR A 963 -23.83 14.99 21.38
C THR A 963 -22.96 14.50 22.53
N LEU A 964 -23.49 14.56 23.75
CA LEU A 964 -22.86 14.06 24.96
C LEU A 964 -23.44 12.68 25.29
N ASN A 965 -22.78 11.63 24.81
CA ASN A 965 -23.18 10.24 25.08
C ASN A 965 -23.04 9.90 26.57
N LEU A 966 -22.01 10.48 27.21
CA LEU A 966 -21.77 10.34 28.63
C LEU A 966 -21.31 11.66 29.26
N ASP A 967 -22.17 12.24 30.09
CA ASP A 967 -21.91 13.48 30.83
C ASP A 967 -21.14 13.21 32.13
N LEU A 968 -19.84 13.52 32.12
CA LEU A 968 -18.95 13.54 33.29
C LEU A 968 -19.28 12.49 34.36
N GLU A 969 -19.12 11.21 34.00
CA GLU A 969 -19.33 10.11 34.91
C GLU A 969 -18.06 9.81 35.71
N THR A 970 -18.18 9.74 37.03
CA THR A 970 -17.08 9.42 37.93
C THR A 970 -17.33 8.11 38.67
N ARG A 971 -16.36 7.19 38.61
CA ARG A 971 -16.42 5.88 39.29
C ARG A 971 -15.12 5.60 40.04
N THR A 972 -15.19 4.81 41.11
CA THR A 972 -14.04 4.47 41.97
C THR A 972 -13.73 2.98 41.87
N TYR A 973 -12.45 2.65 41.70
CA TYR A 973 -11.96 1.29 41.48
C TYR A 973 -10.86 0.92 42.47
N PRO A 974 -10.81 -0.35 42.92
CA PRO A 974 -9.76 -0.82 43.82
C PRO A 974 -8.41 -0.96 43.09
N VAL A 975 -7.34 -0.64 43.80
CA VAL A 975 -5.96 -0.78 43.34
C VAL A 975 -5.13 -1.43 44.44
N ASP A 976 -4.86 -2.73 44.31
CA ASP A 976 -4.12 -3.52 45.30
C ASP A 976 -2.64 -3.74 44.92
N LYS A 977 -2.28 -3.41 43.69
CA LYS A 977 -0.92 -3.39 43.13
C LYS A 977 -0.82 -2.28 42.09
N ASP A 978 0.41 -1.98 41.67
CA ASP A 978 0.65 -1.02 40.59
C ASP A 978 -0.13 -1.44 39.36
N SER A 979 -0.80 -0.46 38.76
CA SER A 979 -1.81 -0.72 37.76
C SER A 979 -1.80 0.35 36.68
N TRP A 980 -2.37 0.01 35.55
CA TRP A 980 -2.73 0.95 34.51
C TRP A 980 -4.20 0.77 34.12
N PHE A 981 -4.83 1.87 33.70
CA PHE A 981 -6.22 1.91 33.24
C PHE A 981 -6.31 2.44 31.82
N VAL A 982 -6.99 1.70 30.94
CA VAL A 982 -7.25 2.07 29.55
C VAL A 982 -8.73 2.01 29.26
N VAL A 983 -9.21 2.94 28.44
CA VAL A 983 -10.58 2.98 27.94
C VAL A 983 -10.59 2.57 26.46
N VAL A 984 -11.51 1.68 26.11
CA VAL A 984 -11.90 1.39 24.73
C VAL A 984 -13.35 1.85 24.54
N LEU A 985 -13.62 2.63 23.49
CA LEU A 985 -14.97 2.99 23.08
C LEU A 985 -15.31 2.23 21.80
N THR A 986 -16.54 1.73 21.68
CA THR A 986 -17.01 1.01 20.49
C THR A 986 -18.41 1.48 20.08
N GLY A 987 -18.71 1.45 18.79
CA GLY A 987 -20.03 1.71 18.20
C GLY A 987 -20.49 0.58 17.29
N GLU A 988 -21.79 0.57 16.96
CA GLU A 988 -22.41 -0.56 16.24
C GLU A 988 -22.63 -0.31 14.75
N ASP A 989 -22.88 0.95 14.38
CA ASP A 989 -23.23 1.34 13.03
C ASP A 989 -22.02 1.86 12.26
N ASP A 990 -22.02 1.63 10.95
CA ASP A 990 -20.97 2.06 10.05
C ASP A 990 -20.95 3.59 9.89
N ILE A 991 -19.76 4.19 9.79
CA ILE A 991 -19.60 5.66 9.69
C ILE A 991 -19.39 6.17 8.25
N SER A 992 -19.68 5.32 7.26
CA SER A 992 -19.85 5.77 5.87
C SER A 992 -20.99 6.80 5.79
N PRO A 993 -20.91 7.82 4.90
CA PRO A 993 -19.93 8.00 3.84
C PRO A 993 -18.77 8.92 4.27
N ILE A 994 -18.57 9.13 5.57
CA ILE A 994 -17.36 9.82 6.05
C ILE A 994 -16.15 8.90 5.93
N PHE A 995 -16.22 7.65 6.33
CA PHE A 995 -15.16 6.69 6.02
C PHE A 995 -15.78 5.49 5.31
N THR A 996 -15.28 5.22 4.11
CA THR A 996 -15.79 4.13 3.29
C THR A 996 -15.47 2.77 3.92
N THR A 997 -16.25 1.78 3.54
CA THR A 997 -16.07 0.39 3.95
C THR A 997 -14.96 -0.26 3.13
N THR A 998 -14.36 -1.32 3.67
CA THR A 998 -13.47 -2.18 2.90
C THR A 998 -14.28 -3.34 2.34
N GLU A 999 -14.80 -3.23 1.11
CA GLU A 999 -15.52 -4.36 0.47
C GLU A 999 -14.59 -5.31 -0.28
N ARG A 1000 -13.56 -4.77 -0.95
CA ARG A 1000 -12.55 -5.54 -1.67
C ARG A 1000 -11.29 -5.61 -0.79
N PRO A 1001 -11.00 -6.76 -0.15
CA PRO A 1001 -9.83 -6.89 0.71
C PRO A 1001 -8.55 -6.68 -0.08
N SER A 1002 -7.55 -6.05 0.54
CA SER A 1002 -6.20 -6.03 -0.01
C SER A 1002 -5.62 -7.44 -0.03
N ILE A 1003 -4.87 -7.73 -1.09
CA ILE A 1003 -4.21 -9.01 -1.27
C ILE A 1003 -2.82 -8.89 -0.68
N GLN A 1004 -2.52 -9.72 0.31
CA GLN A 1004 -1.21 -9.71 0.94
C GLN A 1004 -0.29 -10.75 0.30
N LEU A 1005 0.99 -10.41 0.16
CA LEU A 1005 1.98 -11.30 -0.45
C LEU A 1005 2.07 -12.66 0.27
N GLN A 1006 1.96 -12.67 1.60
CA GLN A 1006 2.01 -13.90 2.39
C GLN A 1006 0.82 -14.83 2.12
N ASP A 1007 -0.39 -14.30 1.96
CA ASP A 1007 -1.58 -15.14 1.70
C ASP A 1007 -1.53 -15.75 0.32
N VAL A 1008 -1.02 -14.99 -0.62
CA VAL A 1008 -0.86 -15.42 -2.00
C VAL A 1008 0.20 -16.49 -2.14
N VAL A 1009 1.37 -16.28 -1.52
CA VAL A 1009 2.42 -17.31 -1.42
C VAL A 1009 1.85 -18.53 -0.69
N ALA A 1010 1.02 -18.32 0.33
CA ALA A 1010 0.44 -19.38 1.09
C ALA A 1010 -0.53 -20.25 0.25
N ASP A 1011 -1.54 -19.65 -0.37
CA ASP A 1011 -2.53 -20.35 -1.18
C ASP A 1011 -1.89 -21.06 -2.38
N ALA A 1012 -0.90 -20.44 -3.03
CA ALA A 1012 -0.19 -21.04 -4.16
C ALA A 1012 0.55 -22.33 -3.76
N LEU A 1013 1.19 -22.33 -2.59
CA LEU A 1013 1.92 -23.49 -2.08
C LEU A 1013 0.98 -24.61 -1.58
N GLY A 1014 -0.22 -24.26 -1.12
CA GLY A 1014 -1.19 -25.20 -0.55
C GLY A 1014 -1.87 -26.05 -1.63
N ASN A 1015 -1.99 -25.49 -2.83
CA ASN A 1015 -2.63 -26.11 -3.98
C ASN A 1015 -1.66 -26.89 -4.91
N ALA A 1016 -0.35 -26.81 -4.67
CA ALA A 1016 0.63 -27.52 -5.49
C ALA A 1016 0.59 -29.04 -5.25
N GLU A 1017 0.41 -29.84 -6.31
CA GLU A 1017 0.29 -31.31 -6.22
C GLU A 1017 1.62 -32.03 -5.87
N SER A 1018 2.74 -31.31 -5.78
CA SER A 1018 4.05 -31.92 -5.55
C SER A 1018 4.19 -32.43 -4.11
N ALA A 1019 4.70 -33.67 -3.96
CA ALA A 1019 4.87 -34.31 -2.66
C ALA A 1019 5.82 -33.56 -1.71
N SER A 1020 6.74 -32.74 -2.24
CA SER A 1020 7.61 -31.84 -1.47
C SER A 1020 6.89 -30.63 -0.90
N LEU A 1021 5.86 -30.11 -1.59
CA LEU A 1021 5.08 -28.95 -1.18
C LEU A 1021 3.86 -29.34 -0.32
N SER A 1022 3.40 -30.60 -0.40
CA SER A 1022 2.35 -31.14 0.49
C SER A 1022 2.69 -31.08 1.99
N ILE A 1023 3.99 -31.01 2.33
CA ILE A 1023 4.53 -30.83 3.70
C ILE A 1023 4.33 -29.39 4.19
N LEU A 1024 4.15 -28.44 3.26
CA LEU A 1024 3.87 -27.03 3.54
C LEU A 1024 2.39 -26.80 3.86
N SER A 1025 1.46 -27.70 3.53
CA SER A 1025 0.00 -27.50 3.70
C SER A 1025 -0.47 -27.06 5.10
N GLY A 1026 0.27 -27.37 6.18
CA GLY A 1026 -0.05 -26.92 7.53
C GLY A 1026 0.34 -25.47 7.85
N PHE A 1027 1.15 -24.82 6.99
CA PHE A 1027 1.50 -23.39 7.04
C PHE A 1027 0.41 -22.51 6.38
N LEU A 1028 -0.58 -23.11 5.72
CA LEU A 1028 -1.25 -22.52 4.54
C LEU A 1028 -2.77 -22.42 4.64
N THR A 1029 -3.35 -22.67 5.81
CA THR A 1029 -4.78 -22.42 6.00
C THR A 1029 -5.00 -20.93 6.17
N SER A 1030 -5.66 -20.29 5.21
CA SER A 1030 -6.16 -18.92 5.37
C SER A 1030 -6.87 -18.79 6.71
N ILE A 1031 -6.37 -17.94 7.61
CA ILE A 1031 -7.00 -17.72 8.91
C ILE A 1031 -8.41 -17.18 8.63
N PRO A 1032 -9.47 -17.81 9.17
CA PRO A 1032 -10.83 -17.38 8.92
C PRO A 1032 -11.10 -16.13 9.76
N ILE A 1033 -10.69 -14.96 9.26
CA ILE A 1033 -11.04 -13.65 9.81
C ILE A 1033 -11.73 -12.78 8.74
N PRO A 1034 -12.62 -11.85 9.12
CA PRO A 1034 -13.23 -10.91 8.19
C PRO A 1034 -12.16 -10.02 7.54
N ARG A 1035 -12.06 -10.03 6.21
CA ARG A 1035 -11.11 -9.17 5.46
C ARG A 1035 -11.77 -8.08 4.63
N SER A 1036 -13.07 -8.21 4.40
CA SER A 1036 -13.91 -7.05 4.14
C SER A 1036 -14.62 -6.68 5.44
N TYR A 1037 -14.81 -5.39 5.68
CA TYR A 1037 -15.34 -4.92 6.94
C TYR A 1037 -15.93 -3.51 6.83
N PRO A 1038 -16.94 -3.18 7.66
CA PRO A 1038 -17.38 -1.81 7.88
C PRO A 1038 -16.30 -1.01 8.62
N THR A 1039 -16.41 0.32 8.57
CA THR A 1039 -15.66 1.19 9.46
C THR A 1039 -16.54 1.54 10.66
N LEU A 1040 -16.25 0.96 11.82
CA LEU A 1040 -17.05 1.12 13.03
C LEU A 1040 -16.47 2.22 13.95
N PRO A 1041 -17.30 2.97 14.68
CA PRO A 1041 -16.84 3.91 15.69
C PRO A 1041 -15.98 3.18 16.72
N PHE A 1042 -14.75 3.65 16.91
CA PHE A 1042 -13.84 3.10 17.90
C PHE A 1042 -12.97 4.20 18.47
N ALA A 1043 -12.59 4.10 19.74
CA ALA A 1043 -11.54 4.92 20.33
C ALA A 1043 -10.71 4.10 21.33
N LEU A 1044 -9.41 4.38 21.41
CA LEU A 1044 -8.46 3.75 22.33
C LEU A 1044 -7.70 4.82 23.09
N SER A 1045 -7.81 4.81 24.42
CA SER A 1045 -7.08 5.72 25.30
C SER A 1045 -5.64 5.22 25.56
N ASN A 1046 -4.71 6.15 25.80
CA ASN A 1046 -3.46 5.80 26.48
C ASN A 1046 -3.69 5.57 27.99
N PRO A 1047 -2.74 4.93 28.71
CA PRO A 1047 -3.01 4.48 30.07
C PRO A 1047 -2.92 5.62 31.10
N ILE A 1048 -3.82 5.64 32.08
CA ILE A 1048 -3.57 6.31 33.37
C ILE A 1048 -2.87 5.32 34.28
N TRP A 1049 -1.71 5.72 34.79
CA TRP A 1049 -0.87 4.86 35.61
C TRP A 1049 -1.11 5.09 37.11
N VAL A 1050 -1.02 4.02 37.90
CA VAL A 1050 -1.22 4.07 39.35
C VAL A 1050 -0.05 3.43 40.09
N ASP A 1051 0.66 4.25 40.86
CA ASP A 1051 1.67 3.84 41.85
C ASP A 1051 0.94 3.56 43.18
N SER A 1052 0.72 2.29 43.46
CA SER A 1052 -0.09 1.83 44.59
C SER A 1052 0.67 1.84 45.92
N ASP A 1053 2.00 1.74 45.88
CA ASP A 1053 2.84 1.65 47.09
C ASP A 1053 3.59 2.97 47.41
N GLY A 1054 3.55 3.93 46.49
CA GLY A 1054 4.15 5.26 46.60
C GLY A 1054 5.68 5.26 46.53
N ASN A 1055 6.29 4.23 45.94
CA ASN A 1055 7.73 4.09 45.85
C ASN A 1055 8.35 4.91 44.70
N GLY A 1056 7.52 5.47 43.80
CA GLY A 1056 7.92 6.28 42.65
C GLY A 1056 8.40 5.47 41.43
N ILE A 1057 8.21 4.15 41.44
CA ILE A 1057 8.48 3.18 40.38
C ILE A 1057 7.17 2.45 40.17
N LEU A 1058 6.77 2.24 38.91
CA LEU A 1058 5.65 1.34 38.62
C LEU A 1058 6.20 -0.06 38.43
N ASP A 1059 5.91 -0.93 39.38
CA ASP A 1059 6.22 -2.34 39.27
C ASP A 1059 5.31 -2.98 38.19
N PRO A 1060 5.86 -3.75 37.24
CA PRO A 1060 5.05 -4.43 36.23
C PRO A 1060 3.98 -5.31 36.89
N PRO A 1061 2.68 -5.16 36.53
CA PRO A 1061 1.61 -5.93 37.15
C PRO A 1061 1.68 -7.43 36.80
N GLY A 1062 2.45 -7.79 35.76
CA GLY A 1062 2.54 -9.14 35.21
C GLY A 1062 1.31 -9.53 34.40
N PHE A 1063 1.42 -10.62 33.65
CA PHE A 1063 0.32 -11.12 32.82
C PHE A 1063 -0.91 -11.48 33.65
N PRO A 1064 -2.12 -11.17 33.15
CA PRO A 1064 -3.32 -11.61 33.81
C PRO A 1064 -3.43 -13.14 33.75
N THR A 1065 -3.91 -13.76 34.83
CA THR A 1065 -3.95 -15.22 34.95
C THR A 1065 -4.89 -15.90 33.95
N TRP A 1066 -5.78 -15.12 33.32
CA TRP A 1066 -6.74 -15.61 32.33
C TRP A 1066 -6.15 -15.65 30.91
N LEU A 1067 -5.06 -14.93 30.65
CA LEU A 1067 -4.41 -14.89 29.35
C LEU A 1067 -3.55 -16.14 29.20
N ILE A 1068 -4.17 -17.20 28.69
CA ILE A 1068 -3.50 -18.45 28.37
C ILE A 1068 -3.84 -18.84 26.92
N PRO A 1069 -2.92 -19.52 26.21
CA PRO A 1069 -3.19 -19.99 24.86
C PRO A 1069 -4.22 -21.14 24.89
N PRO A 1070 -4.89 -21.42 23.76
CA PRO A 1070 -5.73 -22.60 23.63
C PRO A 1070 -4.87 -23.86 23.76
N PRO A 1071 -5.26 -24.87 24.55
CA PRO A 1071 -4.57 -26.14 24.56
C PRO A 1071 -4.90 -26.89 23.25
N THR A 1072 -3.88 -27.14 22.43
CA THR A 1072 -4.03 -27.75 21.09
C THR A 1072 -3.00 -28.85 20.87
N ASP A 1073 -3.20 -29.73 19.90
CA ASP A 1073 -2.30 -30.87 19.60
C ASP A 1073 -0.84 -30.48 19.31
N ASN A 1074 -0.58 -29.19 19.03
CA ASN A 1074 0.72 -28.66 18.63
C ASN A 1074 1.46 -27.86 19.73
N GLU A 1075 0.85 -27.65 20.91
CA GLU A 1075 1.45 -26.99 22.09
C GLU A 1075 1.47 -27.91 23.32
#